data_AF-A0A5A7RN28-F1
#
_entry.id   AF-A0A5A7RN28-F1
#
_cell.length_a   1.000
_cell.length_b   1.000
_cell.length_c   1.000
_cell.angle_alpha   90.00
_cell.angle_beta   90.00
_cell.angle_gamma   90.00
#
_symmetry.space_group_name_H-M   'P 1'
#
loop_
_entity.id
_entity.type
_entity.pdbx_description
1 polymer ?
#
loop_
_entity_poly.entity_id
_entity_poly.type
_entity_poly.pdbx_seq_one_letter_code
_entity_poly.pdbx_strand_id
1 'polypeptide(L)'
;GRYGILAKGNASLSIFNSHISKAGSGIVIANNSIISSCNFYKCGIAIECYGQSNLVLNDVASSCGVAMYMENASGNTIEGCNFYKNNNNECAIFMLSSSGNTIRNCDISYISFGIRMMNCENNTIEKTRLHDMRYGVEYENCRNCDIYGSIIYNNRFGIETTKCRKMHFNYNDLRNKMYNLHAKFSYCDARHNYWDSVFPSKIKNEESIVLKTPWVIKPINKIEENDTEKRKVRKSILLHHPEHSFNEISEDDFDPLVDIKTIFVVKRVRSMDGKAYKVKISIDGKGNESIFKGDVQPDWKAIQNVNDSKQIVEIEISIDGERKSIHYDLATGNWYGDDWLGDSDGYGHIIFKNYEMWFDVTYNDYDKDGLTYWEESNIYHTSPYVNNAMEDSDNDGIPFWWEDKYGFNPLKWDNHSIDYDKDGLTDLQEYYMTKNLSDPFAKDIFLEIDYMHDYKPSNESVEMLCNAFAAHHITIHVFIDDEIPMKERLYYNDLKKIYWKYFLDDDIDNIKHGIFHYEVIGKLSSFPRGGHAFVGWDNLDSFMLGGKYINEWRVGKARIKAYASLSMHELGHTLGLFEYTFAGIDNESCNAPWMRGYWIYRNYKSCLNYRYAFQLVDYSDGSHGRNDFDDWSHIDLTFFKDSYYYS
;
A
#
# COMPACT_ATOMS: atom_id res chain seq x y z
N GLY A 1 17.06 -5.59 5.82
CA GLY A 1 17.98 -6.05 4.76
C GLY A 1 17.39 -7.20 3.97
N ARG A 2 17.91 -7.48 2.77
CA ARG A 2 17.36 -8.48 1.83
C ARG A 2 17.23 -9.89 2.42
N TYR A 3 18.22 -10.30 3.21
CA TYR A 3 18.23 -11.56 3.94
C TYR A 3 18.63 -11.33 5.40
N GLY A 4 17.99 -12.03 6.34
CA GLY A 4 18.46 -12.14 7.72
C GLY A 4 19.58 -13.18 7.81
N ILE A 5 19.24 -14.44 7.53
CA ILE A 5 20.20 -15.55 7.47
C ILE A 5 20.06 -16.27 6.12
N LEU A 6 21.14 -16.35 5.36
CA LEU A 6 21.18 -17.00 4.05
C LEU A 6 22.16 -18.17 4.06
N ALA A 7 21.66 -19.40 3.93
CA ALA A 7 22.49 -20.53 3.55
C ALA A 7 22.85 -20.42 2.05
N LYS A 8 24.09 -20.05 1.72
CA LYS A 8 24.55 -20.03 0.32
C LYS A 8 24.83 -21.44 -0.19
N GLY A 9 24.29 -21.77 -1.37
CA GLY A 9 24.46 -23.08 -2.00
C GLY A 9 23.60 -24.18 -1.36
N ASN A 10 24.04 -25.44 -1.44
CA ASN A 10 23.36 -26.58 -0.81
C ASN A 10 23.84 -26.83 0.64
N ALA A 11 24.28 -25.79 1.33
CA ALA A 11 24.80 -25.92 2.70
C ALA A 11 23.66 -26.23 3.67
N SER A 12 23.87 -27.21 4.55
CA SER A 12 22.98 -27.45 5.69
C SER A 12 23.23 -26.42 6.78
N LEU A 13 22.16 -25.96 7.40
CA LEU A 13 22.16 -24.93 8.43
C LEU A 13 21.60 -25.51 9.73
N SER A 14 22.09 -25.08 10.88
CA SER A 14 21.52 -25.43 12.18
C SER A 14 21.40 -24.18 13.03
N ILE A 15 20.18 -23.68 13.20
CA ILE A 15 19.88 -22.44 13.93
C ILE A 15 18.89 -22.73 15.04
N PHE A 16 19.16 -22.18 16.23
CA PHE A 16 18.36 -22.39 17.42
C PHE A 16 18.15 -21.06 18.14
N ASN A 17 16.99 -20.88 18.77
CA ASN A 17 16.74 -19.80 19.75
C ASN A 17 17.10 -18.39 19.26
N SER A 18 16.82 -18.08 18.00
CA SER A 18 17.21 -16.82 17.36
C SER A 18 16.00 -15.92 17.10
N HIS A 19 16.20 -14.60 17.18
CA HIS A 19 15.20 -13.61 16.77
C HIS A 19 15.65 -12.94 15.48
N ILE A 20 14.80 -13.01 14.46
CA ILE A 20 15.04 -12.39 13.15
C ILE A 20 13.88 -11.44 12.87
N SER A 21 14.17 -10.19 12.54
CA SER A 21 13.13 -9.20 12.24
C SER A 21 13.53 -8.24 11.14
N LYS A 22 12.52 -7.60 10.51
CA LYS A 22 12.69 -6.56 9.47
C LYS A 22 13.61 -6.98 8.32
N ALA A 23 13.34 -8.17 7.77
CA ALA A 23 14.13 -8.76 6.69
C ALA A 23 13.23 -9.23 5.55
N GLY A 24 13.60 -8.95 4.30
CA GLY A 24 12.84 -9.42 3.14
C GLY A 24 12.71 -10.95 3.11
N SER A 25 13.80 -11.63 3.46
CA SER A 25 13.79 -13.06 3.76
C SER A 25 14.43 -13.28 5.13
N GLY A 26 13.67 -13.75 6.11
CA GLY A 26 14.16 -13.97 7.48
C GLY A 26 15.27 -15.02 7.49
N ILE A 27 14.95 -16.24 7.07
CA ILE A 27 15.91 -17.32 6.91
C ILE A 27 15.69 -18.08 5.61
N VAL A 28 16.78 -18.42 4.92
CA VAL A 28 16.75 -19.28 3.73
C VAL A 28 17.52 -20.55 4.05
N ILE A 29 16.81 -21.69 4.01
CA ILE A 29 17.36 -23.01 4.31
C ILE A 29 17.26 -23.94 3.11
N ALA A 30 18.21 -24.87 3.03
CA ALA A 30 18.19 -25.96 2.06
C ALA A 30 18.80 -27.23 2.67
N ASN A 31 18.35 -28.39 2.18
CA ASN A 31 18.94 -29.72 2.38
C ASN A 31 19.51 -30.03 3.78
N ASN A 32 18.81 -30.85 4.56
CA ASN A 32 19.27 -31.31 5.88
C ASN A 32 19.51 -30.15 6.88
N SER A 33 18.78 -29.04 6.73
CA SER A 33 18.83 -27.94 7.69
C SER A 33 17.89 -28.17 8.86
N ILE A 34 18.25 -27.64 10.02
CA ILE A 34 17.45 -27.65 11.24
C ILE A 34 17.30 -26.20 11.71
N ILE A 35 16.06 -25.74 11.81
CA ILE A 35 15.72 -24.49 12.50
C ILE A 35 14.76 -24.80 13.62
N SER A 36 15.01 -24.23 14.79
CA SER A 36 14.20 -24.53 15.95
C SER A 36 14.11 -23.40 16.97
N SER A 37 12.93 -23.20 17.53
CA SER A 37 12.65 -22.24 18.60
C SER A 37 13.05 -20.81 18.23
N CYS A 38 12.95 -20.44 16.95
CA CYS A 38 13.26 -19.11 16.44
C CYS A 38 11.98 -18.26 16.34
N ASN A 39 12.14 -16.94 16.46
CA ASN A 39 11.05 -15.97 16.35
C ASN A 39 11.29 -15.02 15.17
N PHE A 40 10.35 -14.97 14.25
CA PHE A 40 10.35 -14.12 13.06
C PHE A 40 9.29 -13.02 13.18
N TYR A 41 9.69 -11.77 12.97
CA TYR A 41 8.81 -10.62 13.10
C TYR A 41 9.01 -9.59 11.99
N LYS A 42 7.94 -9.18 11.31
CA LYS A 42 8.00 -8.21 10.20
C LYS A 42 9.01 -8.60 9.12
N CYS A 43 8.93 -9.85 8.65
CA CYS A 43 9.69 -10.32 7.50
C CYS A 43 8.79 -10.45 6.27
N GLY A 44 9.30 -10.18 5.08
CA GLY A 44 8.59 -10.44 3.82
C GLY A 44 8.24 -11.91 3.70
N ILE A 45 9.26 -12.77 3.76
CA ILE A 45 9.11 -14.20 4.04
C ILE A 45 9.90 -14.52 5.30
N ALA A 46 9.27 -15.09 6.33
CA ALA A 46 10.00 -15.50 7.53
C ALA A 46 10.95 -16.67 7.25
N ILE A 47 10.43 -17.77 6.67
CA ILE A 47 11.22 -18.98 6.37
C ILE A 47 11.06 -19.36 4.89
N GLU A 48 12.16 -19.36 4.14
CA GLU A 48 12.23 -20.00 2.83
C GLU A 48 12.89 -21.36 2.94
N CYS A 49 12.17 -22.41 2.55
CA CYS A 49 12.66 -23.78 2.63
C CYS A 49 12.74 -24.41 1.23
N TYR A 50 13.94 -24.86 0.88
CA TYR A 50 14.24 -25.54 -0.39
C TYR A 50 14.82 -26.93 -0.16
N GLY A 51 14.76 -27.79 -1.17
CA GLY A 51 15.36 -29.12 -1.10
C GLY A 51 14.67 -30.05 -0.10
N GLN A 52 15.45 -30.91 0.56
CA GLN A 52 14.89 -32.06 1.31
C GLN A 52 15.42 -32.24 2.73
N SER A 53 14.70 -33.02 3.53
CA SER A 53 15.10 -33.43 4.88
C SER A 53 15.34 -32.26 5.83
N ASN A 54 14.72 -31.10 5.59
CA ASN A 54 14.78 -29.98 6.52
C ASN A 54 13.79 -30.18 7.68
N LEU A 55 14.17 -29.69 8.86
CA LEU A 55 13.37 -29.70 10.08
C LEU A 55 13.12 -28.26 10.54
N VAL A 56 11.86 -27.88 10.65
CA VAL A 56 11.38 -26.58 11.15
C VAL A 56 10.57 -26.84 12.41
N LEU A 57 11.08 -26.46 13.57
CA LEU A 57 10.64 -27.02 14.86
C LEU A 57 10.35 -25.92 15.89
N ASN A 58 9.10 -25.80 16.35
CA ASN A 58 8.71 -24.86 17.41
C ASN A 58 9.03 -23.39 17.09
N ASP A 59 9.06 -23.03 15.81
CA ASP A 59 9.31 -21.67 15.36
C ASP A 59 8.04 -20.83 15.39
N VAL A 60 8.20 -19.52 15.59
CA VAL A 60 7.12 -18.54 15.66
C VAL A 60 7.30 -17.51 14.56
N ALA A 61 6.23 -17.20 13.82
CA ALA A 61 6.24 -16.13 12.82
C ALA A 61 4.98 -15.26 12.95
N SER A 62 5.17 -13.95 13.08
CA SER A 62 4.08 -12.98 13.26
C SER A 62 4.35 -11.67 12.54
N SER A 63 3.27 -11.03 12.06
CA SER A 63 3.33 -9.80 11.26
C SER A 63 4.25 -9.88 10.04
N CYS A 64 4.49 -11.08 9.51
CA CYS A 64 5.24 -11.31 8.29
C CYS A 64 4.30 -11.29 7.08
N GLY A 65 4.85 -11.16 5.87
CA GLY A 65 4.10 -11.41 4.63
C GLY A 65 3.67 -12.87 4.54
N VAL A 66 4.66 -13.75 4.34
CA VAL A 66 4.49 -15.21 4.35
C VAL A 66 5.32 -15.81 5.49
N ALA A 67 4.71 -16.65 6.33
CA ALA A 67 5.46 -17.29 7.43
C ALA A 67 6.45 -18.35 6.90
N MET A 68 6.01 -19.19 5.96
CA MET A 68 6.84 -20.21 5.36
C MET A 68 6.55 -20.39 3.87
N TYR A 69 7.57 -20.21 3.04
CA TYR A 69 7.53 -20.46 1.60
C TYR A 69 8.34 -21.71 1.25
N MET A 70 7.72 -22.63 0.51
CA MET A 70 8.32 -23.88 0.07
C MET A 70 8.14 -24.04 -1.43
N GLU A 71 9.23 -24.16 -2.17
CA GLU A 71 9.20 -24.38 -3.62
C GLU A 71 10.18 -25.48 -4.01
N ASN A 72 9.67 -26.50 -4.70
CA ASN A 72 10.44 -27.71 -5.01
C ASN A 72 11.12 -28.31 -3.76
N ALA A 73 10.43 -28.22 -2.62
CA ALA A 73 10.95 -28.65 -1.32
C ALA A 73 10.21 -29.91 -0.88
N SER A 74 10.89 -31.05 -0.85
CA SER A 74 10.25 -32.36 -0.66
C SER A 74 10.83 -33.12 0.52
N GLY A 75 10.01 -33.87 1.26
CA GLY A 75 10.49 -34.67 2.39
C GLY A 75 10.91 -33.85 3.62
N ASN A 76 10.30 -32.69 3.84
CA ASN A 76 10.59 -31.81 4.98
C ASN A 76 9.57 -32.00 6.10
N THR A 77 9.96 -31.65 7.33
CA THR A 77 9.10 -31.68 8.52
C THR A 77 8.95 -30.29 9.10
N ILE A 78 7.70 -29.87 9.31
CA ILE A 78 7.31 -28.68 10.05
C ILE A 78 6.56 -29.17 11.29
N GLU A 79 7.07 -28.89 12.47
CA GLU A 79 6.52 -29.41 13.73
C GLU A 79 6.45 -28.34 14.82
N GLY A 80 5.33 -28.27 15.54
CA GLY A 80 5.21 -27.45 16.74
C GLY A 80 5.22 -25.94 16.52
N CYS A 81 5.15 -25.48 15.27
CA CYS A 81 5.30 -24.07 14.92
C CYS A 81 4.00 -23.27 15.17
N ASN A 82 4.14 -21.98 15.47
CA ASN A 82 3.02 -21.05 15.66
C ASN A 82 3.11 -19.89 14.65
N PHE A 83 2.25 -19.90 13.63
CA PHE A 83 2.22 -18.87 12.59
C PHE A 83 0.91 -18.09 12.67
N TYR A 84 0.97 -16.86 13.15
CA TYR A 84 -0.23 -16.10 13.48
C TYR A 84 -0.11 -14.61 13.13
N LYS A 85 -1.25 -13.97 12.83
CA LYS A 85 -1.32 -12.53 12.50
C LYS A 85 -0.36 -12.09 11.38
N ASN A 86 -0.15 -12.95 10.39
CA ASN A 86 0.61 -12.61 9.18
C ASN A 86 -0.31 -11.98 8.13
N ASN A 87 0.26 -11.48 7.04
CA ASN A 87 -0.45 -10.67 6.04
C ASN A 87 -1.73 -11.35 5.54
N ASN A 88 -2.85 -10.62 5.62
CA ASN A 88 -4.17 -11.13 5.28
C ASN A 88 -4.46 -11.19 3.77
N ASN A 89 -3.59 -10.70 2.90
CA ASN A 89 -3.67 -10.97 1.45
C ASN A 89 -2.79 -12.15 1.02
N GLU A 90 -2.07 -12.75 1.98
CA GLU A 90 -1.12 -13.82 1.76
C GLU A 90 -1.46 -15.07 2.59
N CYS A 91 -0.48 -15.98 2.72
CA CYS A 91 -0.65 -17.25 3.42
C CYS A 91 0.39 -17.51 4.51
N ALA A 92 0.04 -18.37 5.47
CA ALA A 92 1.00 -18.82 6.47
C ALA A 92 2.03 -19.75 5.84
N ILE A 93 1.57 -20.86 5.23
CA ILE A 93 2.45 -21.82 4.55
C ILE A 93 2.06 -21.91 3.08
N PHE A 94 2.97 -21.48 2.19
CA PHE A 94 2.85 -21.66 0.74
C PHE A 94 3.71 -22.83 0.28
N MET A 95 3.12 -23.82 -0.38
CA MET A 95 3.84 -24.92 -1.02
C MET A 95 3.59 -24.95 -2.52
N LEU A 96 4.67 -24.90 -3.29
CA LEU A 96 4.67 -25.04 -4.75
C LEU A 96 5.50 -26.25 -5.15
N SER A 97 4.92 -27.15 -5.95
CA SER A 97 5.63 -28.30 -6.54
C SER A 97 6.42 -29.12 -5.51
N SER A 98 5.87 -29.27 -4.31
CA SER A 98 6.55 -29.79 -3.12
C SER A 98 5.87 -31.07 -2.66
N SER A 99 6.64 -32.13 -2.41
CA SER A 99 6.08 -33.47 -2.17
C SER A 99 6.59 -34.17 -0.92
N GLY A 100 5.77 -35.01 -0.30
CA GLY A 100 6.24 -35.84 0.82
C GLY A 100 6.55 -35.05 2.11
N ASN A 101 6.04 -33.84 2.27
CA ASN A 101 6.26 -33.03 3.46
C ASN A 101 5.23 -33.34 4.55
N THR A 102 5.63 -33.15 5.81
CA THR A 102 4.77 -33.35 6.98
C THR A 102 4.65 -32.04 7.78
N ILE A 103 3.42 -31.58 8.00
CA ILE A 103 3.10 -30.52 8.96
C ILE A 103 2.42 -31.16 10.16
N ARG A 104 2.94 -30.95 11.37
CA ARG A 104 2.38 -31.58 12.57
C ARG A 104 2.42 -30.75 13.83
N ASN A 105 1.40 -30.87 14.66
CA ASN A 105 1.32 -30.19 15.96
C ASN A 105 1.50 -28.65 15.87
N CYS A 106 1.18 -28.05 14.73
CA CYS A 106 1.31 -26.60 14.53
C CYS A 106 0.03 -25.87 14.94
N ASP A 107 0.15 -24.57 15.15
CA ASP A 107 -0.96 -23.62 15.32
C ASP A 107 -0.86 -22.52 14.27
N ILE A 108 -1.92 -22.31 13.50
CA ILE A 108 -1.97 -21.31 12.44
C ILE A 108 -3.30 -20.57 12.52
N SER A 109 -3.24 -19.25 12.66
CA SER A 109 -4.44 -18.42 12.87
C SER A 109 -4.31 -16.96 12.47
N TYR A 110 -5.44 -16.26 12.29
CA TYR A 110 -5.50 -14.84 11.95
C TYR A 110 -4.71 -14.47 10.69
N ILE A 111 -5.02 -15.12 9.56
CA ILE A 111 -4.41 -14.95 8.23
C ILE A 111 -5.52 -15.26 7.19
N SER A 112 -5.39 -14.83 5.92
CA SER A 112 -6.40 -15.22 4.92
C SER A 112 -6.27 -16.68 4.56
N PHE A 113 -5.07 -17.12 4.19
CA PHE A 113 -4.83 -18.49 3.75
C PHE A 113 -3.92 -19.19 4.77
N GLY A 114 -4.43 -20.19 5.49
CA GLY A 114 -3.61 -20.95 6.45
C GLY A 114 -2.51 -21.73 5.75
N ILE A 115 -2.89 -22.80 5.06
CA ILE A 115 -1.96 -23.61 4.27
C ILE A 115 -2.44 -23.67 2.82
N ARG A 116 -1.59 -23.27 1.88
CA ARG A 116 -1.88 -23.30 0.45
C ARG A 116 -0.90 -24.21 -0.27
N MET A 117 -1.42 -25.19 -1.00
CA MET A 117 -0.62 -26.16 -1.76
C MET A 117 -1.01 -26.15 -3.24
N MET A 118 -0.01 -25.95 -4.10
CA MET A 118 -0.19 -25.93 -5.56
C MET A 118 0.74 -26.94 -6.23
N ASN A 119 0.18 -27.81 -7.06
CA ASN A 119 0.93 -28.85 -7.78
C ASN A 119 1.75 -29.77 -6.85
N CYS A 120 1.21 -30.06 -5.67
CA CYS A 120 1.89 -30.81 -4.61
C CYS A 120 1.37 -32.25 -4.49
N GLU A 121 2.22 -33.19 -4.08
CA GLU A 121 1.84 -34.60 -3.91
C GLU A 121 2.31 -35.22 -2.58
N ASN A 122 1.58 -36.17 -2.02
CA ASN A 122 2.03 -36.98 -0.86
C ASN A 122 2.32 -36.16 0.41
N ASN A 123 1.68 -35.00 0.62
CA ASN A 123 1.90 -34.19 1.81
C ASN A 123 0.87 -34.53 2.90
N THR A 124 1.31 -34.46 4.16
CA THR A 124 0.50 -34.81 5.33
C THR A 124 0.38 -33.63 6.28
N ILE A 125 -0.83 -33.36 6.75
CA ILE A 125 -1.11 -32.45 7.87
C ILE A 125 -1.70 -33.27 9.01
N GLU A 126 -1.03 -33.32 10.15
CA GLU A 126 -1.52 -34.05 11.32
C GLU A 126 -1.60 -33.19 12.58
N LYS A 127 -2.64 -33.40 13.40
CA LYS A 127 -2.76 -32.81 14.75
C LYS A 127 -2.54 -31.29 14.80
N THR A 128 -2.91 -30.59 13.74
CA THR A 128 -2.65 -29.15 13.57
C THR A 128 -3.92 -28.36 13.84
N ARG A 129 -3.78 -27.18 14.49
CA ARG A 129 -4.87 -26.23 14.71
C ARG A 129 -4.87 -25.18 13.61
N LEU A 130 -6.00 -25.02 12.93
CA LEU A 130 -6.20 -24.08 11.82
C LEU A 130 -7.47 -23.27 12.10
N HIS A 131 -7.34 -22.02 12.55
CA HIS A 131 -8.51 -21.26 12.99
C HIS A 131 -8.45 -19.75 12.78
N ASP A 132 -9.63 -19.11 12.80
CA ASP A 132 -9.76 -17.65 12.66
C ASP A 132 -9.19 -17.09 11.34
N MET A 133 -9.32 -17.86 10.25
CA MET A 133 -8.81 -17.49 8.92
C MET A 133 -9.93 -17.42 7.87
N ARG A 134 -9.62 -16.88 6.69
CA ARG A 134 -10.53 -16.98 5.54
C ARG A 134 -10.56 -18.42 5.00
N TYR A 135 -9.41 -19.04 4.78
CA TYR A 135 -9.23 -20.41 4.30
C TYR A 135 -8.33 -21.18 5.26
N GLY A 136 -8.78 -22.33 5.77
CA GLY A 136 -7.96 -23.21 6.60
C GLY A 136 -6.87 -23.89 5.77
N VAL A 137 -7.27 -24.70 4.79
CA VAL A 137 -6.37 -25.35 3.83
C VAL A 137 -6.93 -25.24 2.42
N GLU A 138 -6.11 -24.81 1.47
CA GLU A 138 -6.44 -24.77 0.05
C GLU A 138 -5.48 -25.66 -0.76
N TYR A 139 -6.05 -26.55 -1.57
CA TYR A 139 -5.33 -27.38 -2.52
C TYR A 139 -5.70 -27.04 -3.96
N GLU A 140 -4.71 -26.82 -4.81
CA GLU A 140 -4.86 -26.69 -6.25
C GLU A 140 -3.98 -27.70 -6.99
N ASN A 141 -4.61 -28.54 -7.82
CA ASN A 141 -3.94 -29.56 -8.63
C ASN A 141 -3.04 -30.49 -7.80
N CYS A 142 -3.49 -30.87 -6.60
CA CYS A 142 -2.77 -31.75 -5.69
C CYS A 142 -3.21 -33.21 -5.77
N ARG A 143 -2.35 -34.11 -5.29
CA ARG A 143 -2.64 -35.54 -5.25
C ARG A 143 -2.17 -36.22 -3.97
N ASN A 144 -2.93 -37.21 -3.51
CA ASN A 144 -2.51 -38.12 -2.44
C ASN A 144 -2.07 -37.38 -1.17
N CYS A 145 -2.83 -36.36 -0.76
CA CYS A 145 -2.52 -35.61 0.46
C CYS A 145 -3.51 -35.96 1.57
N ASP A 146 -2.99 -35.95 2.79
CA ASP A 146 -3.68 -36.41 3.99
C ASP A 146 -3.86 -35.28 5.01
N ILE A 147 -5.04 -35.20 5.62
CA ILE A 147 -5.28 -34.41 6.83
C ILE A 147 -5.92 -35.34 7.88
N TYR A 148 -5.29 -35.49 9.05
CA TYR A 148 -5.87 -36.26 10.14
C TYR A 148 -5.57 -35.75 11.55
N GLY A 149 -6.50 -35.96 12.47
CA GLY A 149 -6.37 -35.55 13.88
C GLY A 149 -6.34 -34.02 14.08
N SER A 150 -6.60 -33.23 13.04
CA SER A 150 -6.49 -31.77 13.05
C SER A 150 -7.81 -31.11 13.47
N ILE A 151 -7.72 -29.87 13.96
CA ILE A 151 -8.88 -29.06 14.38
C ILE A 151 -8.94 -27.83 13.47
N ILE A 152 -9.99 -27.75 12.65
CA ILE A 152 -10.18 -26.69 11.65
C ILE A 152 -11.48 -25.97 11.95
N TYR A 153 -11.41 -24.80 12.59
CA TYR A 153 -12.58 -24.14 13.16
C TYR A 153 -12.56 -22.61 13.02
N ASN A 154 -13.73 -21.99 13.12
CA ASN A 154 -13.94 -20.54 12.97
C ASN A 154 -13.46 -19.90 11.66
N ASN A 155 -12.98 -20.69 10.70
CA ASN A 155 -12.59 -20.18 9.39
C ASN A 155 -13.83 -19.87 8.56
N ARG A 156 -13.73 -18.97 7.57
CA ARG A 156 -14.81 -18.81 6.57
C ARG A 156 -14.98 -20.10 5.77
N PHE A 157 -13.87 -20.63 5.25
CA PHE A 157 -13.77 -21.89 4.53
C PHE A 157 -12.75 -22.80 5.22
N GLY A 158 -13.15 -24.03 5.54
CA GLY A 158 -12.29 -25.02 6.19
C GLY A 158 -11.26 -25.61 5.24
N ILE A 159 -11.66 -26.61 4.47
CA ILE A 159 -10.82 -27.24 3.44
C ILE A 159 -11.40 -26.93 2.05
N GLU A 160 -10.58 -26.40 1.15
CA GLU A 160 -10.91 -26.20 -0.25
C GLU A 160 -10.00 -27.04 -1.17
N THR A 161 -10.61 -27.67 -2.18
CA THR A 161 -9.89 -28.47 -3.18
C THR A 161 -10.35 -28.12 -4.59
N THR A 162 -9.38 -27.87 -5.47
CA THR A 162 -9.62 -27.61 -6.89
C THR A 162 -8.76 -28.53 -7.74
N LYS A 163 -9.40 -29.32 -8.62
CA LYS A 163 -8.73 -30.26 -9.54
C LYS A 163 -7.82 -31.28 -8.83
N CYS A 164 -8.18 -31.70 -7.62
CA CYS A 164 -7.37 -32.58 -6.78
C CYS A 164 -7.80 -34.05 -6.88
N ARG A 165 -6.88 -34.99 -6.64
CA ARG A 165 -7.15 -36.43 -6.74
C ARG A 165 -6.64 -37.20 -5.53
N LYS A 166 -7.40 -38.20 -5.07
CA LYS A 166 -7.02 -39.05 -3.92
C LYS A 166 -6.69 -38.21 -2.68
N MET A 167 -7.59 -37.30 -2.31
CA MET A 167 -7.42 -36.50 -1.10
C MET A 167 -8.04 -37.23 0.08
N HIS A 168 -7.37 -37.29 1.22
CA HIS A 168 -7.82 -38.06 2.40
C HIS A 168 -7.92 -37.14 3.62
N PHE A 169 -9.14 -36.82 4.05
CA PHE A 169 -9.40 -35.93 5.17
C PHE A 169 -10.16 -36.70 6.23
N ASN A 170 -9.49 -37.43 7.12
CA ASN A 170 -10.16 -38.34 8.06
C ASN A 170 -9.78 -38.03 9.50
N TYR A 171 -10.69 -38.25 10.45
CA TYR A 171 -10.46 -38.09 11.88
C TYR A 171 -10.17 -36.64 12.31
N ASN A 172 -10.80 -35.66 11.65
CA ASN A 172 -10.66 -34.24 11.96
C ASN A 172 -11.90 -33.66 12.63
N ASP A 173 -11.72 -32.52 13.28
CA ASP A 173 -12.79 -31.69 13.84
C ASP A 173 -13.00 -30.45 12.96
N LEU A 174 -14.13 -30.38 12.24
CA LEU A 174 -14.46 -29.33 11.28
C LEU A 174 -15.64 -28.48 11.75
N ARG A 175 -15.36 -27.23 12.15
CA ARG A 175 -16.34 -26.26 12.69
C ARG A 175 -16.19 -24.87 12.08
N ASN A 176 -16.44 -24.75 10.79
CA ASN A 176 -16.21 -23.52 10.02
C ASN A 176 -17.51 -22.74 9.76
N LYS A 177 -17.41 -21.44 9.44
CA LYS A 177 -18.55 -20.54 9.29
C LYS A 177 -19.38 -20.86 8.04
N MET A 178 -18.75 -20.95 6.86
CA MET A 178 -19.45 -21.14 5.58
C MET A 178 -19.38 -22.59 5.10
N TYR A 179 -18.18 -23.09 4.82
CA TYR A 179 -17.97 -24.47 4.36
C TYR A 179 -16.93 -25.19 5.22
N ASN A 180 -17.24 -26.41 5.64
CA ASN A 180 -16.25 -27.34 6.21
C ASN A 180 -15.40 -27.96 5.10
N LEU A 181 -16.02 -28.29 3.96
CA LEU A 181 -15.35 -28.80 2.77
C LEU A 181 -15.98 -28.21 1.51
N HIS A 182 -15.17 -27.58 0.67
CA HIS A 182 -15.53 -27.18 -0.68
C HIS A 182 -14.68 -27.95 -1.69
N ALA A 183 -15.32 -28.80 -2.50
CA ALA A 183 -14.65 -29.59 -3.53
C ALA A 183 -15.09 -29.15 -4.93
N LYS A 184 -14.11 -28.83 -5.79
CA LYS A 184 -14.28 -28.43 -7.18
C LYS A 184 -13.49 -29.37 -8.09
N PHE A 185 -14.16 -30.09 -8.98
CA PHE A 185 -13.54 -31.05 -9.91
C PHE A 185 -12.56 -32.04 -9.24
N SER A 186 -12.88 -32.48 -8.01
CA SER A 186 -11.94 -33.18 -7.12
C SER A 186 -12.46 -34.55 -6.65
N TYR A 187 -11.54 -35.39 -6.17
CA TYR A 187 -11.86 -36.63 -5.45
C TYR A 187 -11.35 -36.54 -4.00
N CYS A 188 -12.28 -36.58 -3.04
CA CYS A 188 -12.01 -36.46 -1.61
C CYS A 188 -12.64 -37.61 -0.84
N ASP A 189 -11.84 -38.29 -0.03
CA ASP A 189 -12.28 -39.19 1.02
C ASP A 189 -12.30 -38.46 2.36
N ALA A 190 -13.47 -37.95 2.74
CA ALA A 190 -13.69 -37.21 3.97
C ALA A 190 -14.56 -38.02 4.96
N ARG A 191 -14.42 -39.35 4.95
CA ARG A 191 -15.11 -40.21 5.91
C ARG A 191 -14.47 -39.98 7.28
N HIS A 192 -15.21 -40.22 8.35
CA HIS A 192 -14.64 -40.16 9.69
C HIS A 192 -14.28 -38.79 10.29
N ASN A 193 -15.00 -37.71 9.96
CA ASN A 193 -14.82 -36.41 10.63
C ASN A 193 -15.98 -36.09 11.59
N TYR A 194 -15.70 -35.17 12.53
CA TYR A 194 -16.73 -34.42 13.25
C TYR A 194 -17.08 -33.15 12.44
N TRP A 195 -18.38 -32.91 12.21
CA TRP A 195 -18.86 -31.94 11.23
C TRP A 195 -19.60 -30.74 11.81
N ASP A 196 -19.46 -30.47 13.12
CA ASP A 196 -20.28 -29.47 13.84
C ASP A 196 -21.78 -29.82 13.86
N SER A 197 -22.14 -31.06 13.52
CA SER A 197 -23.50 -31.59 13.62
C SER A 197 -23.52 -33.12 13.53
N VAL A 198 -24.70 -33.72 13.72
CA VAL A 198 -24.92 -35.18 13.68
C VAL A 198 -24.68 -35.77 12.28
N PHE A 199 -24.88 -34.97 11.22
CA PHE A 199 -24.68 -35.38 9.83
C PHE A 199 -23.58 -34.53 9.17
N PRO A 200 -22.93 -35.00 8.09
CA PRO A 200 -21.97 -34.18 7.37
C PRO A 200 -22.61 -32.87 6.86
N SER A 201 -22.20 -31.73 7.42
CA SER A 201 -22.77 -30.40 7.16
C SER A 201 -21.76 -29.43 6.56
N LYS A 202 -22.27 -28.35 5.94
CA LYS A 202 -21.49 -27.27 5.32
C LYS A 202 -20.53 -27.78 4.22
N ILE A 203 -21.00 -28.70 3.37
CA ILE A 203 -20.22 -29.24 2.26
C ILE A 203 -20.73 -28.65 0.94
N LYS A 204 -19.84 -27.99 0.19
CA LYS A 204 -20.10 -27.56 -1.19
C LYS A 204 -19.38 -28.48 -2.16
N ASN A 205 -20.12 -29.06 -3.10
CA ASN A 205 -19.60 -29.98 -4.10
C ASN A 205 -19.94 -29.45 -5.50
N GLU A 206 -18.91 -29.12 -6.26
CA GLU A 206 -18.95 -28.70 -7.65
C GLU A 206 -18.26 -29.78 -8.48
N GLU A 207 -19.06 -30.65 -9.10
CA GLU A 207 -18.60 -31.71 -10.02
C GLU A 207 -17.48 -32.60 -9.43
N SER A 208 -17.59 -32.91 -8.13
CA SER A 208 -16.59 -33.66 -7.37
C SER A 208 -17.16 -34.96 -6.78
N ILE A 209 -16.28 -35.92 -6.51
CA ILE A 209 -16.61 -37.13 -5.75
C ILE A 209 -16.14 -36.92 -4.32
N VAL A 210 -17.09 -36.78 -3.38
CA VAL A 210 -16.80 -36.61 -1.95
C VAL A 210 -17.41 -37.76 -1.17
N LEU A 211 -16.57 -38.66 -0.66
CA LEU A 211 -17.00 -39.71 0.27
C LEU A 211 -17.16 -39.11 1.67
N LYS A 212 -18.33 -39.29 2.27
CA LYS A 212 -18.66 -38.70 3.57
C LYS A 212 -19.54 -39.64 4.39
N THR A 213 -19.13 -39.88 5.63
CA THR A 213 -19.92 -40.58 6.65
C THR A 213 -19.67 -39.91 8.00
N PRO A 214 -20.71 -39.62 8.79
CA PRO A 214 -20.54 -39.11 10.14
C PRO A 214 -19.90 -40.20 11.03
N TRP A 215 -18.94 -39.83 11.86
CA TRP A 215 -18.24 -40.79 12.75
C TRP A 215 -18.50 -40.56 14.23
N VAL A 216 -18.59 -39.29 14.67
CA VAL A 216 -18.79 -38.96 16.09
C VAL A 216 -19.78 -37.79 16.23
N ILE A 217 -20.58 -37.80 17.29
CA ILE A 217 -21.54 -36.72 17.64
C ILE A 217 -20.96 -35.68 18.61
N LYS A 218 -19.71 -35.86 19.04
CA LYS A 218 -18.95 -34.96 19.92
C LYS A 218 -17.56 -34.73 19.33
N PRO A 219 -16.95 -33.55 19.57
CA PRO A 219 -15.60 -33.26 19.09
C PRO A 219 -14.58 -34.25 19.67
N ILE A 220 -13.60 -34.60 18.84
CA ILE A 220 -12.54 -35.59 19.15
C ILE A 220 -11.53 -35.00 20.14
N ASN A 221 -11.32 -33.69 20.09
CA ASN A 221 -10.36 -32.95 20.91
C ASN A 221 -11.07 -31.79 21.64
N LYS A 222 -10.68 -31.48 22.89
CA LYS A 222 -11.19 -30.32 23.63
C LYS A 222 -10.52 -29.04 23.12
N ILE A 223 -11.30 -27.98 22.84
CA ILE A 223 -10.78 -26.62 22.61
C ILE A 223 -10.75 -25.92 23.97
N GLU A 224 -9.59 -25.34 24.33
CA GLU A 224 -9.50 -24.33 25.38
C GLU A 224 -9.74 -22.96 24.73
N GLU A 225 -10.80 -22.27 25.13
CA GLU A 225 -11.11 -20.91 24.70
C GLU A 225 -10.29 -19.93 25.56
N ASN A 226 -9.36 -19.19 24.93
CA ASN A 226 -8.71 -18.05 25.58
C ASN A 226 -9.40 -16.75 25.13
N ASP A 227 -10.12 -16.14 26.06
CA ASP A 227 -10.65 -14.77 26.01
C ASP A 227 -9.52 -13.78 26.36
N THR A 228 -9.28 -12.79 25.50
CA THR A 228 -8.58 -11.51 25.80
C THR A 228 -8.51 -10.69 24.50
N GLU A 229 -8.64 -9.36 24.41
CA GLU A 229 -9.24 -8.31 25.24
C GLU A 229 -9.36 -7.09 24.31
N LYS A 230 -10.39 -6.25 24.49
CA LYS A 230 -10.59 -4.99 23.75
C LYS A 230 -9.98 -3.80 24.51
N ARG A 231 -9.35 -2.83 23.81
CA ARG A 231 -9.36 -1.35 24.06
C ARG A 231 -8.50 -0.64 22.98
N LYS A 232 -8.98 0.31 22.15
CA LYS A 232 -9.32 1.76 22.37
C LYS A 232 -8.15 2.54 23.02
N VAL A 233 -7.59 3.64 22.49
CA VAL A 233 -8.18 4.93 22.05
C VAL A 233 -7.14 5.74 21.24
N ARG A 234 -7.60 6.45 20.19
CA ARG A 234 -6.91 7.55 19.47
C ARG A 234 -6.62 8.75 20.38
N LYS A 235 -5.43 9.35 20.25
CA LYS A 235 -5.15 10.70 20.79
C LYS A 235 -4.81 11.61 19.60
N SER A 236 -5.74 12.51 19.27
CA SER A 236 -5.50 13.59 18.32
C SER A 236 -4.73 14.70 19.03
N ILE A 237 -3.53 15.01 18.56
CA ILE A 237 -2.81 16.24 18.88
C ILE A 237 -3.43 17.32 17.99
N LEU A 238 -3.95 18.40 18.60
CA LEU A 238 -4.23 19.63 17.88
C LEU A 238 -2.88 20.29 17.60
N LEU A 239 -2.53 20.38 16.32
CA LEU A 239 -1.50 21.30 15.86
C LEU A 239 -2.07 22.71 15.93
N HIS A 240 -1.30 23.61 16.51
CA HIS A 240 -1.60 25.03 16.55
C HIS A 240 -1.04 25.60 15.26
N HIS A 241 -1.92 26.00 14.33
CA HIS A 241 -1.49 26.74 13.16
C HIS A 241 -0.99 28.11 13.64
N PRO A 242 0.19 28.59 13.19
CA PRO A 242 0.59 29.95 13.44
C PRO A 242 -0.42 30.89 12.79
N GLU A 243 -1.05 31.76 13.58
CA GLU A 243 -1.80 32.89 13.04
C GLU A 243 -0.80 33.82 12.34
N HIS A 244 -0.97 34.02 11.04
CA HIS A 244 -0.16 34.94 10.26
C HIS A 244 -0.36 36.37 10.80
N SER A 245 0.62 36.89 11.52
CA SER A 245 0.63 38.30 11.91
C SER A 245 1.16 39.11 10.72
N PHE A 246 0.25 39.68 9.92
CA PHE A 246 0.63 40.66 8.92
C PHE A 246 1.16 41.92 9.62
N ASN A 247 2.44 42.24 9.39
CA ASN A 247 3.03 43.51 9.81
C ASN A 247 3.21 44.37 8.56
N GLU A 248 2.46 45.46 8.47
CA GLU A 248 2.59 46.43 7.39
C GLU A 248 3.95 47.14 7.52
N ILE A 249 4.81 46.92 6.54
CA ILE A 249 6.16 47.49 6.44
C ILE A 249 6.12 48.60 5.38
N SER A 250 6.68 49.77 5.72
CA SER A 250 6.75 50.91 4.82
C SER A 250 8.20 51.14 4.41
N GLU A 251 8.56 50.76 3.19
CA GLU A 251 9.87 51.02 2.58
C GLU A 251 9.70 51.77 1.26
N ASP A 252 10.67 52.63 0.94
CA ASP A 252 10.70 53.35 -0.34
C ASP A 252 11.10 52.43 -1.51
N ASP A 253 11.87 51.37 -1.20
CA ASP A 253 12.40 50.37 -2.13
C ASP A 253 12.68 49.06 -1.38
N PHE A 254 11.91 48.02 -1.64
CA PHE A 254 12.05 46.71 -0.98
C PHE A 254 13.31 45.94 -1.39
N ASP A 255 13.93 46.26 -2.55
CA ASP A 255 15.22 45.70 -2.96
C ASP A 255 16.10 46.76 -3.65
N PRO A 256 16.97 47.44 -2.90
CA PRO A 256 17.86 48.48 -3.46
C PRO A 256 18.88 47.98 -4.50
N LEU A 257 19.03 46.67 -4.70
CA LEU A 257 19.99 46.09 -5.64
C LEU A 257 19.41 45.87 -7.03
N VAL A 258 18.09 45.72 -7.15
CA VAL A 258 17.40 45.43 -8.42
C VAL A 258 16.02 46.07 -8.50
N ASP A 259 15.58 46.41 -9.73
CA ASP A 259 14.17 46.72 -10.02
C ASP A 259 13.38 45.40 -10.10
N ILE A 260 12.49 45.16 -9.13
CA ILE A 260 11.83 43.89 -8.86
C ILE A 260 10.85 43.55 -10.00
N LYS A 261 11.00 42.31 -10.45
CA LYS A 261 10.15 41.62 -11.39
C LYS A 261 9.67 40.35 -10.74
N THR A 262 8.41 40.34 -10.32
CA THR A 262 7.74 39.14 -9.84
C THR A 262 7.58 38.14 -10.99
N ILE A 263 7.83 36.87 -10.67
CA ILE A 263 7.82 35.73 -11.57
C ILE A 263 6.88 34.69 -10.95
N PHE A 264 5.74 34.47 -11.57
CA PHE A 264 4.86 33.35 -11.24
C PHE A 264 5.22 32.16 -12.13
N VAL A 265 5.59 31.03 -11.53
CA VAL A 265 6.01 29.82 -12.23
C VAL A 265 4.94 28.74 -12.11
N VAL A 266 4.32 28.36 -13.22
CA VAL A 266 3.43 27.18 -13.26
C VAL A 266 4.31 25.93 -13.38
N LYS A 267 4.44 25.19 -12.26
CA LYS A 267 5.26 23.97 -12.17
C LYS A 267 4.53 22.77 -12.76
N ARG A 268 3.26 22.59 -12.41
CA ARG A 268 2.37 21.56 -12.94
C ARG A 268 0.96 22.12 -13.07
N VAL A 269 0.23 21.71 -14.11
CA VAL A 269 -1.18 22.02 -14.25
C VAL A 269 -1.88 20.86 -14.96
N ARG A 270 -3.06 20.49 -14.47
CA ARG A 270 -3.82 19.35 -15.01
C ARG A 270 -5.31 19.62 -15.13
N SER A 271 -5.96 18.90 -16.06
CA SER A 271 -7.43 18.84 -16.17
C SER A 271 -7.95 17.46 -15.83
N MET A 272 -8.96 17.41 -14.96
CA MET A 272 -9.57 16.15 -14.51
C MET A 272 -10.28 15.39 -15.64
N ASP A 273 -10.63 16.07 -16.74
CA ASP A 273 -11.28 15.47 -17.92
C ASP A 273 -10.36 15.33 -19.15
N GLY A 274 -9.07 15.67 -19.01
CA GLY A 274 -8.06 15.56 -20.06
C GLY A 274 -8.20 16.56 -21.21
N LYS A 275 -9.11 17.53 -21.13
CA LYS A 275 -9.30 18.54 -22.19
C LYS A 275 -8.22 19.61 -22.17
N ALA A 276 -8.18 20.40 -23.25
CA ALA A 276 -7.37 21.60 -23.31
C ALA A 276 -8.07 22.75 -22.59
N TYR A 277 -7.30 23.57 -21.89
CA TYR A 277 -7.77 24.67 -21.05
C TYR A 277 -6.82 25.85 -21.13
N LYS A 278 -7.35 27.05 -20.91
CA LYS A 278 -6.57 28.29 -20.92
C LYS A 278 -6.23 28.69 -19.48
N VAL A 279 -4.94 28.91 -19.23
CA VAL A 279 -4.43 29.49 -18.00
C VAL A 279 -4.08 30.95 -18.25
N LYS A 280 -4.54 31.83 -17.35
CA LYS A 280 -4.17 33.24 -17.32
C LYS A 280 -3.64 33.61 -15.94
N ILE A 281 -2.50 34.30 -15.91
CA ILE A 281 -1.91 34.83 -14.69
C ILE A 281 -1.81 36.35 -14.86
N SER A 282 -2.40 37.11 -13.96
CA SER A 282 -2.32 38.57 -13.94
C SER A 282 -1.57 39.03 -12.72
N ILE A 283 -0.44 39.71 -12.92
CA ILE A 283 0.39 40.29 -11.85
C ILE A 283 0.19 41.81 -11.92
N ASP A 284 -0.32 42.43 -10.86
CA ASP A 284 -0.69 43.86 -10.80
C ASP A 284 -1.57 44.31 -11.99
N GLY A 285 -2.54 43.47 -12.35
CA GLY A 285 -3.48 43.71 -13.45
C GLY A 285 -2.91 43.50 -14.86
N LYS A 286 -1.66 43.06 -15.01
CA LYS A 286 -1.05 42.75 -16.31
C LYS A 286 -1.04 41.24 -16.55
N GLY A 287 -1.83 40.81 -17.54
CA GLY A 287 -2.08 39.40 -17.85
C GLY A 287 -1.04 38.77 -18.79
N ASN A 288 -0.60 37.57 -18.43
CA ASN A 288 0.05 36.58 -19.28
C ASN A 288 -0.90 35.39 -19.47
N GLU A 289 -0.92 34.76 -20.64
CA GLU A 289 -1.77 33.59 -20.88
C GLU A 289 -1.07 32.48 -21.68
N SER A 290 -1.47 31.24 -21.43
CA SER A 290 -1.03 30.05 -22.15
C SER A 290 -2.19 29.03 -22.25
N ILE A 291 -2.04 28.04 -23.12
CA ILE A 291 -3.01 26.95 -23.31
C ILE A 291 -2.28 25.64 -23.07
N PHE A 292 -2.83 24.82 -22.18
CA PHE A 292 -2.32 23.49 -21.86
C PHE A 292 -3.38 22.43 -22.15
N LYS A 293 -3.00 21.15 -22.08
CA LYS A 293 -3.90 20.02 -22.32
C LYS A 293 -3.50 18.82 -21.47
N GLY A 294 -4.48 18.24 -20.78
CA GLY A 294 -4.25 17.13 -19.86
C GLY A 294 -3.38 17.58 -18.67
N ASP A 295 -2.58 16.66 -18.15
CA ASP A 295 -1.57 16.91 -17.11
C ASP A 295 -0.20 17.20 -17.73
N VAL A 296 0.39 18.34 -17.37
CA VAL A 296 1.69 18.81 -17.87
C VAL A 296 2.49 19.49 -16.77
N GLN A 297 3.81 19.39 -16.86
CA GLN A 297 4.76 20.15 -16.03
C GLN A 297 5.51 21.16 -16.92
N PRO A 298 4.95 22.35 -17.16
CA PRO A 298 5.42 23.21 -18.24
C PRO A 298 6.59 24.13 -17.86
N ASP A 299 6.86 24.32 -16.56
CA ASP A 299 7.76 25.35 -16.03
C ASP A 299 7.53 26.73 -16.68
N TRP A 300 6.26 27.06 -16.96
CA TRP A 300 5.89 28.26 -17.68
C TRP A 300 5.89 29.47 -16.74
N LYS A 301 6.52 30.57 -17.17
CA LYS A 301 6.74 31.75 -16.33
C LYS A 301 5.94 32.95 -16.83
N ALA A 302 5.15 33.54 -15.95
CA ALA A 302 4.59 34.87 -16.12
C ALA A 302 5.46 35.87 -15.37
N ILE A 303 6.03 36.86 -16.08
CA ILE A 303 7.00 37.80 -15.51
C ILE A 303 6.45 39.21 -15.64
N GLN A 304 6.54 39.99 -14.58
CA GLN A 304 6.06 41.37 -14.58
C GLN A 304 6.89 42.26 -13.66
N ASN A 305 7.31 43.44 -14.17
CA ASN A 305 7.82 44.53 -13.32
C ASN A 305 6.72 45.02 -12.40
N VAL A 306 7.01 45.10 -11.11
CA VAL A 306 6.07 45.56 -10.07
C VAL A 306 6.48 46.94 -9.57
N ASN A 307 5.77 47.43 -8.55
CA ASN A 307 6.12 48.69 -7.88
C ASN A 307 6.72 48.39 -6.51
N ASP A 308 8.04 48.48 -6.44
CA ASP A 308 8.86 48.00 -5.33
C ASP A 308 8.79 48.90 -4.08
N SER A 309 7.95 49.94 -4.13
CA SER A 309 7.54 50.75 -2.96
C SER A 309 6.25 50.24 -2.31
N LYS A 310 5.68 49.14 -2.81
CA LYS A 310 4.51 48.47 -2.23
C LYS A 310 4.91 47.07 -1.80
N GLN A 311 4.64 46.75 -0.55
CA GLN A 311 4.92 45.42 0.02
C GLN A 311 4.16 44.31 -0.71
N ILE A 312 2.91 44.56 -1.13
CA ILE A 312 2.04 43.53 -1.69
C ILE A 312 1.92 43.64 -3.21
N VAL A 313 2.16 42.52 -3.88
CA VAL A 313 1.89 42.28 -5.30
C VAL A 313 0.63 41.45 -5.44
N GLU A 314 -0.31 41.94 -6.25
CA GLU A 314 -1.61 41.28 -6.47
C GLU A 314 -1.51 40.28 -7.64
N ILE A 315 -1.80 39.00 -7.40
CA ILE A 315 -1.74 37.95 -8.42
C ILE A 315 -3.11 37.28 -8.57
N GLU A 316 -3.71 37.40 -9.76
CA GLU A 316 -4.93 36.68 -10.12
C GLU A 316 -4.61 35.50 -11.06
N ILE A 317 -5.11 34.32 -10.69
CA ILE A 317 -5.00 33.07 -11.45
C ILE A 317 -6.38 32.76 -12.04
N SER A 318 -6.45 32.46 -13.34
CA SER A 318 -7.70 32.04 -13.97
C SER A 318 -7.52 30.85 -14.88
N ILE A 319 -8.34 29.82 -14.67
CA ILE A 319 -8.43 28.63 -15.52
C ILE A 319 -9.86 28.49 -16.03
N ASP A 320 -10.04 28.60 -17.34
CA ASP A 320 -11.35 28.50 -18.03
C ASP A 320 -12.50 29.31 -17.39
N GLY A 321 -12.17 30.46 -16.78
CA GLY A 321 -13.13 31.41 -16.22
C GLY A 321 -13.37 31.28 -14.71
N GLU A 322 -12.93 30.19 -14.08
CA GLU A 322 -12.75 30.14 -12.62
C GLU A 322 -11.55 31.02 -12.24
N ARG A 323 -11.64 31.72 -11.11
CA ARG A 323 -10.63 32.70 -10.67
C ARG A 323 -10.26 32.47 -9.22
N LYS A 324 -8.97 32.66 -8.95
CA LYS A 324 -8.31 32.53 -7.67
C LYS A 324 -7.33 33.70 -7.52
N SER A 325 -7.08 34.16 -6.31
CA SER A 325 -6.21 35.31 -6.04
C SER A 325 -5.30 35.06 -4.86
N ILE A 326 -4.02 35.41 -5.02
CA ILE A 326 -3.03 35.43 -3.97
C ILE A 326 -2.35 36.80 -3.89
N HIS A 327 -1.86 37.12 -2.70
CA HIS A 327 -1.16 38.36 -2.36
C HIS A 327 0.27 37.98 -2.00
N TYR A 328 1.24 38.35 -2.84
CA TYR A 328 2.66 38.05 -2.64
C TYR A 328 3.34 39.20 -1.88
N ASP A 329 4.06 38.87 -0.81
CA ASP A 329 4.73 39.80 0.09
C ASP A 329 6.22 39.96 -0.28
N LEU A 330 6.59 41.13 -0.77
CA LEU A 330 7.97 41.46 -1.14
C LEU A 330 8.92 41.55 0.06
N ALA A 331 8.40 41.64 1.29
CA ALA A 331 9.22 41.70 2.49
C ALA A 331 9.61 40.30 3.01
N THR A 332 8.81 39.27 2.71
CA THR A 332 9.00 37.95 3.32
C THR A 332 8.94 36.81 2.32
N GLY A 333 8.96 37.09 1.02
CA GLY A 333 8.89 36.07 -0.04
C GLY A 333 7.64 35.17 -0.03
N ASN A 334 6.68 35.44 0.85
CA ASN A 334 5.55 34.56 1.15
C ASN A 334 4.28 35.08 0.49
N TRP A 335 3.25 34.22 0.39
CA TRP A 335 1.94 34.64 -0.10
C TRP A 335 0.78 34.09 0.71
N TYR A 336 -0.37 34.77 0.57
CA TYR A 336 -1.63 34.39 1.21
C TYR A 336 -2.82 34.68 0.29
N GLY A 337 -3.99 34.12 0.59
CA GLY A 337 -5.23 34.36 -0.16
C GLY A 337 -5.98 33.06 -0.40
N ASP A 338 -6.22 32.73 -1.67
CA ASP A 338 -6.78 31.43 -2.07
C ASP A 338 -5.82 30.26 -1.88
N ASP A 339 -4.53 30.53 -1.65
CA ASP A 339 -3.45 29.60 -1.29
C ASP A 339 -2.61 30.28 -0.20
N TRP A 340 -2.17 29.51 0.80
CA TRP A 340 -1.35 30.01 1.90
C TRP A 340 -0.57 28.89 2.58
N LEU A 341 0.53 29.24 3.26
CA LEU A 341 1.41 28.27 3.91
C LEU A 341 0.67 27.43 4.97
N GLY A 342 0.57 26.12 4.73
CA GLY A 342 -0.08 25.17 5.64
C GLY A 342 -1.59 24.99 5.43
N ASP A 343 -2.10 25.38 4.25
CA ASP A 343 -3.42 24.96 3.79
C ASP A 343 -3.49 23.46 3.48
N SER A 344 -4.69 22.97 3.16
CA SER A 344 -4.94 21.53 3.07
C SER A 344 -4.49 20.90 1.75
N ASP A 345 -4.27 21.72 0.72
CA ASP A 345 -3.81 21.30 -0.61
C ASP A 345 -2.30 21.48 -0.79
N GLY A 346 -1.64 22.29 0.03
CA GLY A 346 -0.19 22.48 0.06
C GLY A 346 0.20 23.85 -0.47
N TYR A 347 1.32 24.36 0.00
CA TYR A 347 1.78 25.70 -0.32
C TYR A 347 2.26 25.80 -1.76
N GLY A 348 1.58 26.62 -2.56
CA GLY A 348 1.77 26.69 -4.01
C GLY A 348 0.99 25.61 -4.76
N HIS A 349 -0.14 25.13 -4.23
CA HIS A 349 -1.05 24.21 -4.87
C HIS A 349 -2.50 24.65 -4.72
N ILE A 350 -3.18 24.89 -5.84
CA ILE A 350 -4.60 25.29 -5.86
C ILE A 350 -5.45 24.27 -6.60
N ILE A 351 -6.51 23.82 -5.92
CA ILE A 351 -7.58 23.00 -6.50
C ILE A 351 -8.72 23.88 -7.04
N PHE A 352 -9.05 23.70 -8.32
CA PHE A 352 -10.24 24.25 -8.99
C PHE A 352 -11.29 23.15 -9.16
N LYS A 353 -12.49 23.51 -9.62
CA LYS A 353 -13.57 22.52 -9.81
C LYS A 353 -13.20 21.33 -10.72
N ASN A 354 -12.43 21.57 -11.78
CA ASN A 354 -12.03 20.52 -12.74
C ASN A 354 -10.53 20.55 -13.07
N TYR A 355 -9.74 21.33 -12.34
CA TYR A 355 -8.34 21.57 -12.63
C TYR A 355 -7.54 21.64 -11.34
N GLU A 356 -6.24 21.39 -11.44
CA GLU A 356 -5.28 21.58 -10.37
C GLU A 356 -4.04 22.26 -10.91
N MET A 357 -3.42 23.10 -10.08
CA MET A 357 -2.22 23.84 -10.43
C MET A 357 -1.25 23.86 -9.26
N TRP A 358 -0.03 23.39 -9.50
CA TRP A 358 1.12 23.63 -8.65
C TRP A 358 1.93 24.77 -9.25
N PHE A 359 2.30 25.71 -8.41
CA PHE A 359 3.01 26.92 -8.78
C PHE A 359 4.02 27.31 -7.71
N ASP A 360 4.75 28.36 -8.03
CA ASP A 360 5.75 28.97 -7.18
C ASP A 360 5.82 30.45 -7.55
N VAL A 361 6.12 31.31 -6.58
CA VAL A 361 6.29 32.75 -6.80
C VAL A 361 7.70 33.12 -6.41
N THR A 362 8.42 33.74 -7.33
CA THR A 362 9.80 34.19 -7.14
C THR A 362 9.99 35.55 -7.81
N TYR A 363 11.21 36.07 -7.82
CA TYR A 363 11.55 37.35 -8.44
C TYR A 363 12.98 37.31 -9.00
N ASN A 364 13.47 38.43 -9.54
CA ASN A 364 14.83 38.56 -10.06
C ASN A 364 15.86 38.83 -8.95
N ASP A 365 15.93 37.91 -8.00
CA ASP A 365 16.88 37.88 -6.89
C ASP A 365 18.36 38.04 -7.36
N TYR A 366 19.11 38.86 -6.63
CA TYR A 366 20.47 39.30 -6.97
C TYR A 366 21.49 38.17 -6.90
N ASP A 367 21.52 37.41 -5.80
CA ASP A 367 22.47 36.31 -5.59
C ASP A 367 21.86 34.90 -5.78
N LYS A 368 20.54 34.84 -5.94
CA LYS A 368 19.76 33.68 -6.39
C LYS A 368 19.66 32.58 -5.35
N ASP A 369 19.53 32.94 -4.09
CA ASP A 369 19.17 31.99 -3.04
C ASP A 369 17.66 31.94 -2.72
N GLY A 370 16.89 32.90 -3.24
CA GLY A 370 15.44 32.97 -3.10
C GLY A 370 14.96 33.82 -1.92
N LEU A 371 15.85 34.38 -1.10
CA LEU A 371 15.53 35.23 0.04
C LEU A 371 15.36 36.68 -0.38
N THR A 372 14.28 37.32 0.05
CA THR A 372 14.09 38.75 -0.19
C THR A 372 15.17 39.57 0.50
N TYR A 373 15.53 40.72 -0.10
CA TYR A 373 16.48 41.65 0.51
C TYR A 373 16.09 42.03 1.95
N TRP A 374 14.78 42.10 2.22
CA TRP A 374 14.24 42.37 3.55
C TRP A 374 14.47 41.22 4.53
N GLU A 375 14.24 39.97 4.12
CA GLU A 375 14.54 38.78 4.92
C GLU A 375 16.00 38.76 5.34
N GLU A 376 16.89 38.96 4.38
CA GLU A 376 18.32 38.94 4.64
C GLU A 376 18.76 40.06 5.58
N SER A 377 18.26 41.28 5.37
CA SER A 377 18.69 42.45 6.15
C SER A 377 18.07 42.48 7.55
N ASN A 378 16.82 42.05 7.69
CA ASN A 378 16.00 42.31 8.88
C ASN A 378 15.55 41.06 9.64
N ILE A 379 15.48 39.90 8.98
CA ILE A 379 14.98 38.65 9.59
C ILE A 379 16.14 37.72 9.93
N TYR A 380 16.91 37.31 8.92
CA TYR A 380 18.00 36.36 9.07
C TYR A 380 19.36 37.01 9.33
N HIS A 381 19.50 38.31 9.04
CA HIS A 381 20.76 39.04 9.14
C HIS A 381 21.91 38.39 8.34
N THR A 382 21.58 37.88 7.15
CA THR A 382 22.50 37.39 6.12
C THR A 382 22.94 38.54 5.19
N SER A 383 23.57 38.23 4.05
CA SER A 383 24.13 39.24 3.16
C SER A 383 23.53 39.09 1.75
N PRO A 384 22.84 40.12 1.21
CA PRO A 384 22.22 40.13 -0.15
C PRO A 384 23.14 40.04 -1.37
N TYR A 385 24.35 39.56 -1.16
CA TYR A 385 25.42 39.40 -2.14
C TYR A 385 26.00 37.99 -2.09
N VAL A 386 25.49 37.12 -1.22
CA VAL A 386 26.04 35.81 -0.88
C VAL A 386 24.88 34.80 -0.87
N ASN A 387 24.84 33.96 -1.89
CA ASN A 387 23.87 32.90 -2.00
C ASN A 387 23.97 31.90 -0.82
N ASN A 388 22.97 31.91 0.06
CA ASN A 388 22.90 31.04 1.24
C ASN A 388 21.98 29.82 1.06
N ALA A 389 21.30 29.66 -0.09
CA ALA A 389 20.23 28.67 -0.29
C ALA A 389 20.58 27.26 0.16
N MET A 390 21.79 26.79 -0.21
CA MET A 390 22.23 25.42 0.04
C MET A 390 22.97 25.25 1.37
N GLU A 391 23.04 26.29 2.20
CA GLU A 391 23.63 26.20 3.54
C GLU A 391 22.67 25.50 4.51
N ASP A 392 23.24 24.71 5.41
CA ASP A 392 22.56 24.11 6.57
C ASP A 392 23.19 24.77 7.80
N SER A 393 22.70 25.97 8.12
CA SER A 393 23.37 26.89 9.06
C SER A 393 23.32 26.39 10.50
N ASP A 394 22.29 25.63 10.86
CA ASP A 394 22.10 25.07 12.20
C ASP A 394 22.45 23.57 12.32
N ASN A 395 22.80 22.93 11.20
CA ASN A 395 23.21 21.52 11.09
C ASN A 395 22.10 20.53 11.47
N ASP A 396 20.86 20.81 11.08
CA ASP A 396 19.72 19.89 11.26
C ASP A 396 19.45 18.99 10.05
N GLY A 397 20.13 19.24 8.93
CA GLY A 397 20.14 18.41 7.72
C GLY A 397 19.26 18.91 6.58
N ILE A 398 18.58 20.05 6.74
CA ILE A 398 17.75 20.69 5.72
C ILE A 398 18.45 21.98 5.24
N PRO A 399 18.39 22.32 3.93
CA PRO A 399 18.98 23.55 3.43
C PRO A 399 18.06 24.76 3.63
N PHE A 400 18.69 25.92 3.76
CA PHE A 400 18.08 27.23 4.00
C PHE A 400 16.84 27.51 3.14
N TRP A 401 16.94 27.29 1.82
CA TRP A 401 15.83 27.61 0.90
C TRP A 401 14.55 26.81 1.19
N TRP A 402 14.69 25.57 1.68
CA TRP A 402 13.54 24.71 1.95
C TRP A 402 12.90 25.10 3.27
N GLU A 403 13.71 25.37 4.28
CA GLU A 403 13.25 25.81 5.58
C GLU A 403 12.48 27.14 5.49
N ASP A 404 13.05 28.11 4.78
CA ASP A 404 12.42 29.40 4.53
C ASP A 404 11.06 29.24 3.82
N LYS A 405 11.03 28.46 2.72
CA LYS A 405 9.82 28.21 1.96
C LYS A 405 8.67 27.65 2.81
N TYR A 406 8.97 26.73 3.72
CA TYR A 406 7.96 26.04 4.53
C TYR A 406 7.80 26.62 5.94
N GLY A 407 8.38 27.80 6.21
CA GLY A 407 8.21 28.55 7.46
C GLY A 407 8.96 27.96 8.66
N PHE A 408 9.96 27.12 8.43
CA PHE A 408 10.95 26.74 9.44
C PHE A 408 11.98 27.86 9.61
N ASN A 409 12.84 27.78 10.63
CA ASN A 409 13.86 28.80 10.87
C ASN A 409 15.25 28.28 10.49
N PRO A 410 15.85 28.74 9.38
CA PRO A 410 17.14 28.25 8.88
C PRO A 410 18.36 28.42 9.80
N LEU A 411 18.19 29.15 10.91
CA LEU A 411 19.24 29.45 11.88
C LEU A 411 19.01 28.75 13.22
N LYS A 412 17.99 27.91 13.35
CA LYS A 412 17.59 27.30 14.62
C LYS A 412 17.09 25.86 14.43
N TRP A 413 17.99 24.93 14.74
CA TRP A 413 17.78 23.49 14.71
C TRP A 413 16.34 23.07 15.03
N ASP A 414 15.72 22.34 14.11
CA ASP A 414 14.39 21.77 14.24
C ASP A 414 14.40 20.23 14.06
N ASN A 415 13.31 19.59 14.50
CA ASN A 415 13.19 18.13 14.46
C ASN A 415 12.44 17.68 13.20
N HIS A 416 13.14 17.47 12.10
CA HIS A 416 12.59 17.05 10.79
C HIS A 416 12.16 15.58 10.70
N SER A 417 11.95 14.93 11.84
CA SER A 417 11.33 13.60 11.94
C SER A 417 9.82 13.68 12.21
N ILE A 418 9.24 14.87 12.16
CA ILE A 418 7.80 15.10 12.37
C ILE A 418 7.07 14.88 11.05
N ASP A 419 5.86 14.34 11.15
CA ASP A 419 4.90 14.13 10.08
C ASP A 419 3.66 14.99 10.45
N TYR A 420 3.54 16.18 9.85
CA TYR A 420 2.56 17.18 10.27
C TYR A 420 1.14 16.87 9.75
N ASP A 421 1.05 16.44 8.51
CA ASP A 421 -0.19 16.21 7.75
C ASP A 421 -0.73 14.77 7.90
N LYS A 422 0.13 13.85 8.40
CA LYS A 422 -0.16 12.44 8.74
C LYS A 422 -0.38 11.56 7.52
N ASP A 423 0.31 11.84 6.43
CA ASP A 423 0.40 10.93 5.30
C ASP A 423 1.42 9.81 5.51
N GLY A 424 2.20 9.90 6.58
CA GLY A 424 3.26 8.97 6.87
C GLY A 424 4.56 9.37 6.19
N LEU A 425 4.87 10.64 5.95
CA LEU A 425 6.17 11.14 5.52
C LEU A 425 6.69 12.15 6.53
N THR A 426 8.00 12.11 6.81
CA THR A 426 8.62 13.10 7.71
C THR A 426 9.07 14.31 6.93
N ASP A 427 9.22 15.49 7.56
CA ASP A 427 9.77 16.70 6.92
C ASP A 427 11.04 16.44 6.10
N LEU A 428 11.97 15.61 6.62
CA LEU A 428 13.19 15.23 5.90
C LEU A 428 12.93 14.43 4.62
N GLN A 429 11.91 13.57 4.63
CA GLN A 429 11.50 12.79 3.46
C GLN A 429 10.77 13.67 2.44
N GLU A 430 9.91 14.55 2.91
CA GLU A 430 9.26 15.59 2.10
C GLU A 430 10.29 16.45 1.38
N TYR A 431 11.35 16.88 2.09
CA TYR A 431 12.48 17.57 1.49
C TYR A 431 13.12 16.76 0.35
N TYR A 432 13.42 15.49 0.57
CA TYR A 432 13.97 14.63 -0.49
C TYR A 432 13.03 14.45 -1.68
N MET A 433 11.72 14.56 -1.46
CA MET A 433 10.68 14.46 -2.48
C MET A 433 10.27 15.81 -3.08
N THR A 434 10.92 16.93 -2.73
CA THR A 434 10.54 18.28 -3.23
C THR A 434 10.51 18.38 -4.76
N LYS A 435 11.39 17.65 -5.47
CA LYS A 435 11.38 17.62 -6.95
C LYS A 435 10.09 17.05 -7.54
N ASN A 436 9.35 16.30 -6.73
CA ASN A 436 8.06 15.71 -7.05
C ASN A 436 6.89 16.53 -6.53
N LEU A 437 7.13 17.75 -6.02
CA LEU A 437 6.12 18.66 -5.49
C LEU A 437 5.47 18.17 -4.17
N SER A 438 6.26 17.46 -3.36
CA SER A 438 5.91 17.11 -1.97
C SER A 438 5.74 18.36 -1.10
N ASP A 439 4.84 18.31 -0.13
CA ASP A 439 4.60 19.39 0.84
C ASP A 439 4.42 18.85 2.27
N PRO A 440 5.18 19.32 3.27
CA PRO A 440 5.10 18.81 4.65
C PRO A 440 3.76 19.04 5.35
N PHE A 441 2.86 19.85 4.79
CA PHE A 441 1.55 20.16 5.36
C PHE A 441 0.39 19.62 4.54
N ALA A 442 0.64 18.99 3.39
CA ALA A 442 -0.38 18.38 2.54
C ALA A 442 -0.10 16.90 2.29
N LYS A 443 -1.17 16.13 2.11
CA LYS A 443 -1.07 14.67 2.04
C LYS A 443 -0.57 14.20 0.69
N ASP A 444 0.51 13.45 0.71
CA ASP A 444 1.12 12.83 -0.44
C ASP A 444 1.07 11.31 -0.40
N ILE A 445 0.92 10.71 -1.59
CA ILE A 445 1.10 9.27 -1.81
C ILE A 445 2.04 9.13 -3.00
N PHE A 446 3.20 8.52 -2.80
CA PHE A 446 4.11 8.16 -3.88
C PHE A 446 3.84 6.73 -4.33
N LEU A 447 3.49 6.53 -5.61
CA LEU A 447 3.18 5.22 -6.18
C LEU A 447 4.06 4.96 -7.41
N GLU A 448 4.89 3.93 -7.33
CA GLU A 448 5.63 3.40 -8.47
C GLU A 448 4.89 2.22 -9.10
N ILE A 449 4.84 2.17 -10.43
CA ILE A 449 4.21 1.11 -11.21
C ILE A 449 5.21 0.50 -12.18
N ASP A 450 5.54 -0.76 -11.92
CA ASP A 450 6.29 -1.62 -12.84
C ASP A 450 5.36 -2.56 -13.59
N TYR A 451 5.67 -2.83 -14.85
CA TYR A 451 4.75 -3.56 -15.72
C TYR A 451 5.45 -4.56 -16.62
N MET A 452 4.80 -5.68 -16.89
CA MET A 452 5.13 -6.53 -18.03
C MET A 452 4.65 -5.87 -19.32
N HIS A 453 5.45 -5.92 -20.40
CA HIS A 453 5.25 -5.23 -21.69
C HIS A 453 3.79 -5.04 -22.13
N ASP A 454 3.00 -6.12 -22.14
CA ASP A 454 1.62 -6.14 -22.64
C ASP A 454 0.58 -5.48 -21.71
N TYR A 455 1.00 -5.05 -20.53
CA TYR A 455 0.12 -4.62 -19.44
C TYR A 455 0.47 -3.23 -18.88
N LYS A 456 1.22 -2.41 -19.62
CA LYS A 456 1.46 -1.00 -19.27
C LYS A 456 0.12 -0.27 -19.05
N PRO A 457 -0.10 0.40 -17.90
CA PRO A 457 -1.33 1.15 -17.68
C PRO A 457 -1.38 2.37 -18.60
N SER A 458 -2.58 2.81 -18.97
CA SER A 458 -2.75 4.04 -19.74
C SER A 458 -2.71 5.27 -18.83
N ASN A 459 -2.28 6.42 -19.36
CA ASN A 459 -2.37 7.70 -18.63
C ASN A 459 -3.81 8.00 -18.19
N GLU A 460 -4.83 7.63 -18.98
CA GLU A 460 -6.23 7.76 -18.59
C GLU A 460 -6.58 6.96 -17.31
N SER A 461 -5.91 5.83 -17.07
CA SER A 461 -6.11 5.05 -15.85
C SER A 461 -5.47 5.75 -14.65
N VAL A 462 -4.26 6.30 -14.85
CA VAL A 462 -3.54 7.09 -13.83
C VAL A 462 -4.33 8.35 -13.45
N GLU A 463 -4.82 9.11 -14.43
CA GLU A 463 -5.64 10.30 -14.15
C GLU A 463 -6.92 9.98 -13.36
N MET A 464 -7.57 8.83 -13.61
CA MET A 464 -8.73 8.43 -12.81
C MET A 464 -8.36 8.20 -11.35
N LEU A 465 -7.17 7.64 -11.08
CA LEU A 465 -6.66 7.46 -9.73
C LEU A 465 -6.36 8.82 -9.08
N CYS A 466 -5.61 9.69 -9.77
CA CYS A 466 -5.29 11.03 -9.30
C CYS A 466 -6.54 11.83 -8.95
N ASN A 467 -7.55 11.81 -9.82
CA ASN A 467 -8.81 12.50 -9.60
C ASN A 467 -9.57 12.01 -8.35
N ALA A 468 -9.51 10.71 -8.06
CA ALA A 468 -10.20 10.15 -6.91
C ALA A 468 -9.59 10.65 -5.59
N PHE A 469 -8.26 10.68 -5.49
CA PHE A 469 -7.55 11.17 -4.30
C PHE A 469 -7.60 12.69 -4.15
N ALA A 470 -7.47 13.42 -5.26
CA ALA A 470 -7.59 14.87 -5.30
C ALA A 470 -8.91 15.39 -4.69
N ALA A 471 -10.02 14.70 -4.96
CA ALA A 471 -11.32 15.04 -4.38
C ALA A 471 -11.36 14.97 -2.83
N HIS A 472 -10.33 14.38 -2.22
CA HIS A 472 -10.14 14.22 -0.79
C HIS A 472 -8.90 14.95 -0.25
N HIS A 473 -8.35 15.91 -1.01
CA HIS A 473 -7.15 16.68 -0.64
C HIS A 473 -5.95 15.76 -0.34
N ILE A 474 -5.75 14.77 -1.21
CA ILE A 474 -4.58 13.90 -1.21
C ILE A 474 -4.00 13.94 -2.62
N THR A 475 -2.73 14.30 -2.72
CA THR A 475 -1.98 14.25 -3.98
C THR A 475 -1.37 12.87 -4.11
N ILE A 476 -1.60 12.22 -5.26
CA ILE A 476 -0.91 10.96 -5.59
C ILE A 476 0.07 11.20 -6.75
N HIS A 477 1.34 10.89 -6.49
CA HIS A 477 2.44 10.99 -7.42
C HIS A 477 2.70 9.62 -8.03
N VAL A 478 2.30 9.44 -9.29
CA VAL A 478 2.39 8.14 -9.97
C VAL A 478 3.57 8.10 -10.96
N PHE A 479 4.45 7.11 -10.78
CA PHE A 479 5.64 6.88 -11.60
C PHE A 479 5.49 5.56 -12.34
N ILE A 480 5.33 5.60 -13.67
CA ILE A 480 5.41 4.38 -14.49
C ILE A 480 6.88 4.20 -14.88
N ASP A 481 7.58 3.30 -14.18
CA ASP A 481 9.04 3.20 -14.22
C ASP A 481 9.51 2.04 -15.11
N ASP A 482 9.65 0.83 -14.56
CA ASP A 482 10.33 -0.26 -15.25
C ASP A 482 9.41 -1.21 -16.04
N GLU A 483 9.89 -1.65 -17.20
CA GLU A 483 9.34 -2.82 -17.89
C GLU A 483 10.00 -4.11 -17.38
N ILE A 484 9.26 -4.94 -16.65
CA ILE A 484 9.76 -6.17 -16.04
C ILE A 484 9.66 -7.39 -16.99
N PRO A 485 10.53 -8.42 -16.81
CA PRO A 485 10.54 -9.60 -17.67
C PRO A 485 9.22 -10.37 -17.68
N MET A 486 8.79 -10.81 -18.86
CA MET A 486 7.57 -11.62 -19.01
C MET A 486 7.66 -12.95 -18.25
N LYS A 487 6.66 -13.22 -17.42
CA LYS A 487 6.43 -14.51 -16.76
C LYS A 487 4.94 -14.84 -16.78
N GLU A 488 4.58 -16.09 -17.10
CA GLU A 488 3.17 -16.48 -17.22
C GLU A 488 2.40 -16.25 -15.92
N ARG A 489 3.01 -16.57 -14.78
CA ARG A 489 2.44 -16.41 -13.45
C ARG A 489 3.53 -16.00 -12.47
N LEU A 490 3.26 -14.97 -11.68
CA LEU A 490 4.10 -14.51 -10.58
C LEU A 490 3.65 -15.17 -9.28
N TYR A 491 4.58 -15.84 -8.60
CA TYR A 491 4.40 -16.32 -7.24
C TYR A 491 5.04 -15.34 -6.24
N TYR A 492 4.75 -15.52 -4.96
CA TYR A 492 5.23 -14.62 -3.92
C TYR A 492 6.75 -14.37 -3.96
N ASN A 493 7.54 -15.43 -4.10
CA ASN A 493 9.00 -15.29 -4.19
C ASN A 493 9.46 -14.55 -5.46
N ASP A 494 8.67 -14.58 -6.55
CA ASP A 494 8.95 -13.76 -7.72
C ASP A 494 8.67 -12.29 -7.44
N LEU A 495 7.53 -11.97 -6.82
CA LEU A 495 7.15 -10.61 -6.45
C LEU A 495 8.18 -9.99 -5.52
N LYS A 496 8.62 -10.72 -4.49
CA LYS A 496 9.72 -10.28 -3.62
C LYS A 496 11.02 -10.04 -4.40
N LYS A 497 11.40 -10.93 -5.32
CA LYS A 497 12.61 -10.73 -6.14
C LYS A 497 12.49 -9.51 -7.05
N ILE A 498 11.30 -9.25 -7.58
CA ILE A 498 11.00 -8.07 -8.38
C ILE A 498 11.11 -6.81 -7.52
N TYR A 499 10.43 -6.78 -6.37
CA TYR A 499 10.50 -5.70 -5.38
C TYR A 499 11.94 -5.34 -5.02
N TRP A 500 12.75 -6.33 -4.61
CA TRP A 500 14.14 -6.03 -4.25
C TRP A 500 14.97 -5.54 -5.43
N LYS A 501 14.73 -6.05 -6.64
CA LYS A 501 15.59 -5.76 -7.80
C LYS A 501 15.24 -4.47 -8.53
N TYR A 502 13.95 -4.21 -8.73
CA TYR A 502 13.45 -3.11 -9.57
C TYR A 502 13.00 -1.93 -8.72
N PHE A 503 12.24 -2.19 -7.65
CA PHE A 503 11.81 -1.12 -6.75
C PHE A 503 12.94 -0.58 -5.86
N LEU A 504 13.71 -1.46 -5.22
CA LEU A 504 14.80 -1.06 -4.32
C LEU A 504 16.19 -1.04 -4.95
N ASP A 505 16.35 -1.39 -6.22
CA ASP A 505 17.67 -1.48 -6.90
C ASP A 505 18.69 -2.39 -6.18
N ASP A 506 18.21 -3.40 -5.45
CA ASP A 506 18.98 -4.25 -4.55
C ASP A 506 19.76 -3.47 -3.46
N ASP A 507 19.37 -2.22 -3.20
CA ASP A 507 19.94 -1.31 -2.21
C ASP A 507 19.08 -1.26 -0.93
N ILE A 508 19.71 -1.46 0.21
CA ILE A 508 19.05 -1.45 1.52
C ILE A 508 18.75 -0.04 2.01
N ASP A 509 19.50 0.95 1.54
CA ASP A 509 19.38 2.35 1.92
C ASP A 509 18.59 3.14 0.84
N ASN A 510 17.92 2.43 -0.08
CA ASN A 510 17.12 3.05 -1.14
C ASN A 510 15.99 3.88 -0.51
N ILE A 511 15.95 5.16 -0.90
CA ILE A 511 15.01 6.15 -0.35
C ILE A 511 13.54 5.82 -0.62
N LYS A 512 13.24 5.01 -1.65
CA LYS A 512 11.88 4.55 -1.94
C LYS A 512 11.30 3.75 -0.78
N HIS A 513 12.13 3.04 -0.01
CA HIS A 513 11.66 2.28 1.16
C HIS A 513 11.14 3.22 2.26
N GLY A 514 9.87 3.05 2.62
CA GLY A 514 9.22 3.91 3.61
C GLY A 514 8.85 5.30 3.08
N ILE A 515 8.81 5.49 1.76
CA ILE A 515 8.18 6.66 1.10
C ILE A 515 7.17 6.19 0.04
N PHE A 516 7.54 5.20 -0.77
CA PHE A 516 6.75 4.77 -1.92
C PHE A 516 5.90 3.54 -1.61
N HIS A 517 4.73 3.51 -2.24
CA HIS A 517 3.96 2.31 -2.54
C HIS A 517 4.42 1.72 -3.88
N TYR A 518 4.32 0.41 -4.05
CA TYR A 518 4.81 -0.28 -5.24
C TYR A 518 3.76 -1.20 -5.88
N GLU A 519 3.40 -0.94 -7.13
CA GLU A 519 2.51 -1.75 -7.96
C GLU A 519 3.28 -2.55 -9.01
N VAL A 520 3.00 -3.85 -9.09
CA VAL A 520 3.48 -4.72 -10.17
C VAL A 520 2.34 -5.18 -11.05
N ILE A 521 2.33 -4.82 -12.33
CA ILE A 521 1.35 -5.31 -13.30
C ILE A 521 1.95 -6.49 -14.08
N GLY A 522 1.64 -7.70 -13.60
CA GLY A 522 2.06 -8.96 -14.22
C GLY A 522 0.97 -9.61 -15.06
N LYS A 523 1.30 -10.71 -15.75
CA LYS A 523 0.32 -11.47 -16.55
C LYS A 523 -0.75 -12.13 -15.69
N LEU A 524 -0.35 -12.99 -14.76
CA LEU A 524 -1.22 -13.66 -13.78
C LEU A 524 -0.55 -13.63 -12.41
N SER A 525 -1.35 -13.50 -11.36
CA SER A 525 -0.92 -13.64 -9.97
C SER A 525 -0.97 -15.10 -9.50
N SER A 526 -0.39 -15.35 -8.32
CA SER A 526 -0.51 -16.64 -7.63
C SER A 526 -1.97 -16.94 -7.23
N PHE A 527 -2.81 -15.91 -7.09
CA PHE A 527 -4.23 -16.00 -6.78
C PHE A 527 -5.07 -15.92 -8.06
N PRO A 528 -6.23 -16.61 -8.15
CA PRO A 528 -7.12 -16.50 -9.31
C PRO A 528 -7.97 -15.21 -9.27
N ARG A 529 -7.34 -14.05 -9.03
CA ARG A 529 -7.99 -12.75 -8.82
C ARG A 529 -7.35 -11.62 -9.65
N GLY A 530 -8.02 -10.47 -9.70
CA GLY A 530 -7.57 -9.27 -10.41
C GLY A 530 -6.30 -8.65 -9.81
N GLY A 531 -6.10 -8.75 -8.50
CA GLY A 531 -4.92 -8.29 -7.78
C GLY A 531 -4.77 -8.94 -6.40
N HIS A 532 -3.69 -8.60 -5.70
CA HIS A 532 -3.49 -8.80 -4.27
C HIS A 532 -2.29 -7.98 -3.76
N ALA A 533 -2.34 -7.55 -2.50
CA ALA A 533 -1.20 -6.94 -1.80
C ALA A 533 -0.19 -8.00 -1.30
N PHE A 534 1.11 -7.65 -1.24
CA PHE A 534 2.20 -8.53 -0.81
C PHE A 534 3.26 -7.77 0.02
N VAL A 535 4.15 -8.46 0.74
CA VAL A 535 5.22 -7.82 1.53
C VAL A 535 6.59 -8.11 0.92
N GLY A 536 7.19 -7.11 0.28
CA GLY A 536 8.54 -7.23 -0.29
C GLY A 536 9.66 -7.28 0.76
N TRP A 537 9.55 -6.48 1.83
CA TRP A 537 10.56 -6.38 2.87
C TRP A 537 10.01 -6.56 4.29
N ASP A 538 9.42 -5.53 4.89
CA ASP A 538 9.09 -5.51 6.32
C ASP A 538 7.70 -4.93 6.62
N ASN A 539 7.13 -4.14 5.70
CA ASN A 539 5.77 -3.65 5.78
C ASN A 539 4.97 -3.90 4.48
N LEU A 540 3.64 -3.79 4.57
CA LEU A 540 2.75 -3.87 3.43
C LEU A 540 2.67 -2.53 2.69
N ASP A 541 3.61 -2.36 1.75
CA ASP A 541 3.76 -1.21 0.86
C ASP A 541 3.53 -1.56 -0.61
N SER A 542 3.26 -2.83 -0.91
CA SER A 542 3.31 -3.34 -2.28
C SER A 542 2.12 -4.21 -2.65
N PHE A 543 1.78 -4.20 -3.94
CA PHE A 543 0.68 -4.98 -4.50
C PHE A 543 0.91 -5.33 -5.97
N MET A 544 0.18 -6.34 -6.47
CA MET A 544 0.24 -6.69 -7.89
C MET A 544 -1.14 -6.81 -8.54
N LEU A 545 -1.19 -6.50 -9.83
CA LEU A 545 -2.33 -6.71 -10.70
C LEU A 545 -2.08 -7.81 -11.73
N GLY A 546 -3.09 -8.66 -11.95
CA GLY A 546 -3.10 -9.68 -12.99
C GLY A 546 -3.67 -9.13 -14.31
N GLY A 547 -2.86 -8.49 -15.14
CA GLY A 547 -3.29 -7.81 -16.36
C GLY A 547 -4.03 -8.70 -17.36
N LYS A 548 -3.70 -10.00 -17.46
CA LYS A 548 -4.48 -10.94 -18.29
C LYS A 548 -5.89 -11.12 -17.73
N TYR A 549 -6.02 -11.26 -16.42
CA TYR A 549 -7.32 -11.38 -15.74
C TYR A 549 -8.18 -10.14 -16.06
N ILE A 550 -7.63 -8.94 -15.88
CA ILE A 550 -8.33 -7.68 -16.18
C ILE A 550 -8.77 -7.63 -17.64
N ASN A 551 -7.86 -7.97 -18.56
CA ASN A 551 -8.10 -7.92 -20.01
C ASN A 551 -9.18 -8.91 -20.48
N GLU A 552 -9.31 -10.06 -19.83
CA GLU A 552 -10.34 -11.06 -20.11
C GLU A 552 -11.72 -10.63 -19.58
N TRP A 553 -11.76 -9.91 -18.45
CA TRP A 553 -13.01 -9.46 -17.83
C TRP A 553 -13.57 -8.15 -18.40
N ARG A 554 -12.71 -7.29 -18.96
CA ARG A 554 -13.10 -5.96 -19.45
C ARG A 554 -12.39 -5.60 -20.75
N VAL A 555 -13.07 -4.82 -21.60
CA VAL A 555 -12.58 -4.37 -22.91
C VAL A 555 -12.78 -2.87 -23.11
N GLY A 556 -12.00 -2.25 -24.00
CA GLY A 556 -12.12 -0.83 -24.36
C GLY A 556 -12.05 0.10 -23.14
N LYS A 557 -12.92 1.12 -23.08
CA LYS A 557 -12.97 2.08 -21.96
C LYS A 557 -13.24 1.43 -20.59
N ALA A 558 -13.97 0.31 -20.56
CA ALA A 558 -14.22 -0.40 -19.31
C ALA A 558 -12.95 -1.10 -18.79
N ARG A 559 -12.01 -1.47 -19.68
CA ARG A 559 -10.70 -2.01 -19.30
C ARG A 559 -9.81 -0.94 -18.66
N ILE A 560 -9.75 0.24 -19.28
CA ILE A 560 -9.00 1.40 -18.75
C ILE A 560 -9.47 1.70 -17.32
N LYS A 561 -10.79 1.83 -17.13
CA LYS A 561 -11.37 2.02 -15.80
C LYS A 561 -11.06 0.87 -14.83
N ALA A 562 -11.00 -0.37 -15.31
CA ALA A 562 -10.73 -1.53 -14.46
C ALA A 562 -9.29 -1.58 -13.96
N TYR A 563 -8.30 -1.12 -14.74
CA TYR A 563 -6.93 -0.95 -14.25
C TYR A 563 -6.92 0.06 -13.10
N ALA A 564 -7.45 1.28 -13.32
CA ALA A 564 -7.54 2.30 -12.27
C ALA A 564 -8.29 1.82 -11.00
N SER A 565 -9.44 1.15 -11.19
CA SER A 565 -10.29 0.65 -10.11
C SER A 565 -9.60 -0.43 -9.28
N LEU A 566 -8.84 -1.32 -9.92
CA LEU A 566 -8.11 -2.37 -9.22
C LEU A 566 -6.79 -1.87 -8.61
N SER A 567 -6.06 -0.97 -9.26
CA SER A 567 -4.90 -0.32 -8.63
C SER A 567 -5.35 0.40 -7.34
N MET A 568 -6.46 1.14 -7.41
CA MET A 568 -7.06 1.76 -6.22
C MET A 568 -7.53 0.74 -5.17
N HIS A 569 -8.15 -0.36 -5.59
CA HIS A 569 -8.58 -1.43 -4.67
C HIS A 569 -7.40 -1.97 -3.86
N GLU A 570 -6.31 -2.34 -4.54
CA GLU A 570 -5.15 -2.93 -3.89
C GLU A 570 -4.34 -1.91 -3.09
N LEU A 571 -4.25 -0.65 -3.57
CA LEU A 571 -3.70 0.47 -2.81
C LEU A 571 -4.44 0.63 -1.48
N GLY A 572 -5.77 0.47 -1.45
CA GLY A 572 -6.57 0.52 -0.22
C GLY A 572 -6.11 -0.45 0.88
N HIS A 573 -5.54 -1.61 0.51
CA HIS A 573 -4.96 -2.54 1.47
C HIS A 573 -3.63 -2.05 2.07
N THR A 574 -2.83 -1.33 1.28
CA THR A 574 -1.63 -0.63 1.78
C THR A 574 -1.97 0.63 2.59
N LEU A 575 -3.26 1.01 2.62
CA LEU A 575 -3.81 2.08 3.45
C LEU A 575 -4.67 1.54 4.62
N GLY A 576 -4.49 0.27 5.00
CA GLY A 576 -5.10 -0.29 6.21
C GLY A 576 -6.55 -0.81 6.07
N LEU A 577 -7.12 -0.85 4.87
CA LEU A 577 -8.49 -1.33 4.67
C LEU A 577 -8.52 -2.83 4.36
N PHE A 578 -9.19 -3.62 5.20
CA PHE A 578 -9.30 -5.07 5.06
C PHE A 578 -10.69 -5.61 5.44
N GLU A 579 -10.94 -6.89 5.18
CA GLU A 579 -12.20 -7.54 5.56
C GLU A 579 -12.53 -7.51 7.07
N TYR A 580 -11.51 -7.36 7.92
CA TYR A 580 -11.70 -7.20 9.37
C TYR A 580 -11.98 -5.75 9.78
N THR A 581 -11.63 -4.76 8.93
CA THR A 581 -12.04 -3.35 9.06
C THR A 581 -13.54 -3.24 8.80
N PHE A 582 -14.00 -3.81 7.68
CA PHE A 582 -15.41 -3.91 7.36
C PHE A 582 -15.72 -5.17 6.54
N ALA A 583 -16.73 -5.93 6.96
CA ALA A 583 -17.06 -7.22 6.35
C ALA A 583 -17.56 -7.15 4.90
N GLY A 584 -17.77 -5.95 4.34
CA GLY A 584 -18.05 -5.74 2.92
C GLY A 584 -16.81 -5.72 2.03
N ILE A 585 -15.64 -5.40 2.58
CA ILE A 585 -14.33 -5.41 1.90
C ILE A 585 -13.99 -6.85 1.52
N ASP A 586 -13.54 -7.05 0.28
CA ASP A 586 -13.16 -8.34 -0.29
C ASP A 586 -14.22 -9.44 -0.16
N ASN A 587 -15.48 -9.06 0.01
CA ASN A 587 -16.47 -10.06 0.33
C ASN A 587 -16.81 -10.88 -0.92
N GLU A 588 -16.32 -12.12 -0.97
CA GLU A 588 -16.57 -13.08 -2.07
C GLU A 588 -18.06 -13.27 -2.41
N SER A 589 -18.96 -13.07 -1.45
CA SER A 589 -20.40 -13.16 -1.68
C SER A 589 -21.01 -11.92 -2.35
N CYS A 590 -20.21 -10.93 -2.71
CA CYS A 590 -20.58 -9.74 -3.48
C CYS A 590 -20.39 -9.91 -5.00
N ASN A 591 -19.78 -11.01 -5.46
CA ASN A 591 -19.48 -11.22 -6.88
C ASN A 591 -20.71 -11.43 -7.78
N ALA A 592 -21.84 -11.91 -7.25
CA ALA A 592 -22.98 -12.28 -8.09
C ALA A 592 -24.36 -12.08 -7.44
N PRO A 593 -25.43 -11.76 -8.22
CA PRO A 593 -26.77 -11.50 -7.69
C PRO A 593 -27.44 -12.66 -6.94
N TRP A 594 -27.00 -13.90 -7.13
CA TRP A 594 -27.53 -15.05 -6.39
C TRP A 594 -26.83 -15.26 -5.04
N MET A 595 -25.78 -14.49 -4.73
CA MET A 595 -25.06 -14.55 -3.47
C MET A 595 -25.57 -13.49 -2.49
N ARG A 596 -25.53 -13.80 -1.18
CA ARG A 596 -26.14 -12.96 -0.14
C ARG A 596 -25.46 -11.58 0.00
N GLY A 597 -24.14 -11.52 -0.05
CA GLY A 597 -23.36 -10.28 0.10
C GLY A 597 -23.70 -9.24 -0.97
N TYR A 598 -23.98 -9.67 -2.19
CA TYR A 598 -24.35 -8.81 -3.32
C TYR A 598 -25.50 -7.86 -3.00
N TRP A 599 -26.45 -8.30 -2.17
CA TRP A 599 -27.59 -7.49 -1.73
C TRP A 599 -27.35 -6.78 -0.41
N ILE A 600 -26.67 -7.43 0.54
CA ILE A 600 -26.36 -6.84 1.85
C ILE A 600 -25.49 -5.60 1.71
N TYR A 601 -24.45 -5.68 0.88
CA TYR A 601 -23.46 -4.63 0.65
C TYR A 601 -23.68 -3.92 -0.68
N ARG A 602 -24.91 -3.93 -1.23
CA ARG A 602 -25.18 -3.25 -2.52
C ARG A 602 -24.98 -1.74 -2.43
N ASN A 603 -25.20 -1.17 -1.25
CA ASN A 603 -25.04 0.25 -0.98
C ASN A 603 -23.58 0.61 -0.70
N TYR A 604 -22.71 -0.36 -0.40
CA TYR A 604 -21.28 -0.11 -0.21
C TYR A 604 -20.61 0.21 -1.55
N LYS A 605 -20.60 1.50 -1.93
CA LYS A 605 -20.09 2.01 -3.21
C LYS A 605 -18.59 2.28 -3.12
N SER A 606 -17.82 1.19 -3.10
CA SER A 606 -16.37 1.24 -3.00
C SER A 606 -15.74 0.24 -3.95
N CYS A 607 -14.58 0.57 -4.53
CA CYS A 607 -13.78 -0.38 -5.30
C CYS A 607 -13.38 -1.61 -4.47
N LEU A 608 -13.30 -1.51 -3.13
CA LEU A 608 -13.03 -2.62 -2.19
C LEU A 608 -14.14 -3.67 -2.12
N ASN A 609 -15.32 -3.35 -2.64
CA ASN A 609 -16.41 -4.29 -2.81
C ASN A 609 -16.28 -5.00 -4.17
N TYR A 610 -16.20 -6.34 -4.19
CA TYR A 610 -16.11 -7.09 -5.45
C TYR A 610 -17.26 -6.87 -6.44
N ARG A 611 -18.40 -6.32 -5.98
CA ARG A 611 -19.46 -5.85 -6.88
C ARG A 611 -19.01 -4.68 -7.78
N TYR A 612 -18.08 -3.84 -7.31
CA TYR A 612 -17.68 -2.59 -7.94
C TYR A 612 -16.18 -2.53 -8.33
N ALA A 613 -15.36 -3.48 -7.87
CA ALA A 613 -13.90 -3.57 -8.08
C ALA A 613 -13.39 -3.46 -9.54
N PHE A 614 -14.25 -3.58 -10.56
CA PHE A 614 -13.87 -3.47 -11.98
C PHE A 614 -14.55 -2.29 -12.70
N GLN A 615 -15.22 -1.40 -11.97
CA GLN A 615 -16.10 -0.39 -12.58
C GLN A 615 -16.24 0.92 -11.80
N LEU A 616 -15.69 1.02 -10.59
CA LEU A 616 -15.73 2.20 -9.74
C LEU A 616 -14.32 2.57 -9.32
N VAL A 617 -13.85 3.76 -9.69
CA VAL A 617 -12.58 4.32 -9.22
C VAL A 617 -12.92 5.30 -8.12
N ASP A 618 -13.26 4.76 -6.96
CA ASP A 618 -13.58 5.52 -5.76
C ASP A 618 -13.64 4.57 -4.56
N TYR A 619 -13.38 5.11 -3.37
CA TYR A 619 -13.81 4.47 -2.13
C TYR A 619 -15.17 5.00 -1.70
N SER A 620 -15.80 4.36 -0.72
CA SER A 620 -17.07 4.89 -0.23
C SER A 620 -16.87 5.98 0.81
N ASP A 621 -17.73 7.01 0.76
CA ASP A 621 -17.87 8.08 1.75
C ASP A 621 -18.94 7.78 2.83
N GLY A 622 -19.55 6.58 2.79
CA GLY A 622 -20.60 6.15 3.72
C GLY A 622 -21.97 6.82 3.50
N SER A 623 -22.14 7.63 2.46
CA SER A 623 -23.36 8.42 2.23
C SER A 623 -24.54 7.62 1.66
N HIS A 624 -24.32 6.39 1.19
CA HIS A 624 -25.30 5.56 0.49
C HIS A 624 -26.18 4.69 1.42
N GLY A 625 -26.16 4.96 2.72
CA GLY A 625 -27.10 4.41 3.70
C GLY A 625 -26.65 3.07 4.31
N ARG A 626 -27.60 2.13 4.49
CA ARG A 626 -27.34 0.92 5.30
C ARG A 626 -26.24 0.04 4.70
N ASN A 627 -25.30 -0.38 5.54
CA ASN A 627 -24.13 -1.19 5.19
C ASN A 627 -23.24 -0.53 4.12
N ASP A 628 -23.22 0.80 4.11
CA ASP A 628 -22.22 1.59 3.42
C ASP A 628 -21.19 2.05 4.46
N PHE A 629 -19.95 1.61 4.30
CA PHE A 629 -18.86 1.94 5.22
C PHE A 629 -18.06 3.07 4.60
N ASP A 630 -17.76 4.10 5.39
CA ASP A 630 -16.97 5.24 4.96
C ASP A 630 -15.49 4.86 4.99
N ASP A 631 -14.99 4.39 3.85
CA ASP A 631 -13.60 4.01 3.65
C ASP A 631 -12.68 5.23 3.73
N TRP A 632 -13.08 6.36 3.13
CA TRP A 632 -12.27 7.57 3.06
C TRP A 632 -11.92 8.13 4.45
N SER A 633 -12.82 8.04 5.43
CA SER A 633 -12.49 8.44 6.81
C SER A 633 -11.73 7.37 7.63
N HIS A 634 -11.50 6.19 7.05
CA HIS A 634 -10.86 5.06 7.71
C HIS A 634 -9.55 4.59 7.06
N ILE A 635 -9.14 5.16 5.92
CA ILE A 635 -7.77 4.97 5.42
C ILE A 635 -6.76 5.46 6.46
N ASP A 636 -5.66 4.73 6.57
CA ASP A 636 -4.50 5.07 7.38
C ASP A 636 -3.32 5.24 6.43
N LEU A 637 -3.01 6.48 6.10
CA LEU A 637 -1.91 6.81 5.19
C LEU A 637 -0.55 6.37 5.76
N THR A 638 -0.43 6.25 7.08
CA THR A 638 0.80 5.80 7.74
C THR A 638 0.98 4.27 7.74
N PHE A 639 -0.02 3.51 7.28
CA PHE A 639 -0.06 2.05 7.42
C PHE A 639 1.11 1.34 6.73
N PHE A 640 1.56 1.83 5.58
CA PHE A 640 2.67 1.21 4.84
C PHE A 640 4.02 1.32 5.59
N LYS A 641 4.15 2.21 6.59
CA LYS A 641 5.36 2.33 7.44
C LYS A 641 5.35 1.42 8.66
N ASP A 642 4.18 1.14 9.22
CA ASP A 642 4.06 0.34 10.44
C ASP A 642 2.94 -0.71 10.34
N SER A 643 2.84 -1.38 9.19
CA SER A 643 1.76 -2.32 8.93
C SER A 643 1.61 -3.41 10.01
N TYR A 644 0.36 -3.68 10.37
CA TYR A 644 -0.07 -4.75 11.26
C TYR A 644 -1.44 -5.26 10.80
N TYR A 645 -1.70 -6.56 10.92
CA TYR A 645 -2.89 -7.15 10.27
C TYR A 645 -4.04 -7.43 11.25
N TYR A 646 -3.75 -7.50 12.55
CA TYR A 646 -4.76 -7.85 13.55
C TYR A 646 -4.39 -7.22 14.89
N SER A 647 -5.31 -6.43 15.45
CA SER A 647 -5.20 -5.92 16.82
C SER A 647 -5.46 -7.01 17.85
#